data_AF-A0A353ZEA6-F1
#
_entry.id   AF-A0A353ZEA6-F1
#
_cell.length_a   1.000
_cell.length_b   1.000
_cell.length_c   1.000
_cell.angle_alpha   90.00
_cell.angle_beta   90.00
_cell.angle_gamma   90.00
#
_symmetry.space_group_name_H-M   'P 1'
#
loop_
_entity.id
_entity.type
_entity.pdbx_description
1 polymer ?
#
loop_
_entity_poly.entity_id
_entity_poly.type
_entity_poly.pdbx_seq_one_letter_code
_entity_poly.pdbx_strand_id
1 'polypeptide(L)'
;MSNQNTFASQFHWGTTGVRRLIRSTLAQASWGLLLLLIAGTAVRADDGGGVQARIGHIEGQGIPQVQPVTPIELFPYYEFDQQLLFNDSRFVITNSGGLGGNLGFGYRFFEPETDRVYGGSLWYDIDNTRDLLFQQVGLSLETYGSDFDVRGNAYLPVGPQTHQDSLYMVPGSLAFSGQNLVYTQNRGWYAAMKGVDLEAGIPVPGSIAESIDLRVYGGGYFYHNSYHDIPGVSTRARAAVLPGLDLELQVTYDSFFETRAFAGISWTLGPLHYSKFQPGDTLGRLGEHTTRNYTVVATHQRQNELVIARNPKTNQAYRFAHVSGGSAPVANGSFESPFHDMASAQALGADVVFVHSGTVLTGSAAQLVMNPGERILGEGGGIRHWVQVPELGLMAMPTAAGAYGNWPVLQNAPGDAITLASGSEINGFQVTNAAGSGLVANGISNASVHNLAIDGAGGWGIQTLNTSGRMDFSNLSVRGAAAGGILMQGGSATTNVSGLTRISQSGGNAISLIGLDSAGQVLFDDISISERGAMGVSIANLKGSASFQGTTGINNELLTTQSAVDVRDSSGSVNFNRLIASDTRGAAGVNLQNNTGITTISTLNLTGQNNTGVRAYDAGKLRINPAGTNGVDLNRGGTISVLNGTAFDAEKTSLEVNMQSISSSGAPQGVRLVNDTGSFVVWGNGNSASGGTIANGGTGFFIDGMETVSLNSMRFDGNGTAIDSEDLTMLVLHDVQVVNSTGAGVDATNVQGLVVVNSLFQDNAGPNIRAEFNALQAYTYTFQNSYFLNKTTDSVLLTNTAGGAGSSLSLTAKNNEFNTTQAGTTGLRVAWNGSLSGTVDSNYFQGTGGGNTGFAYMNTGAASSNLALTNNDFVLMGGNGTGTYLNTTAATQVSAIGNAFDMSGSGGVGLRATAVAPSFTMTSNAVKDSTGGVTGFLFDSLTGPGTMTFNNNQMNLANSSLVDRGVVFSSINNTLQLFGNQNNVISGADTGFAFWVPQNATTGRVLVNGQYLP
;
A
#
# COMPACT_ATOMS: atom_id res chain seq x y z
N MET A 1 22.66 -8.46 28.84
CA MET A 1 22.95 -8.98 27.48
C MET A 1 21.72 -8.63 26.65
N SER A 2 21.72 -7.57 25.83
CA SER A 2 22.37 -7.41 24.50
C SER A 2 21.60 -8.14 23.38
N ASN A 3 21.32 -7.56 22.21
CA ASN A 3 21.38 -6.16 21.71
C ASN A 3 20.67 -6.08 20.32
N GLN A 4 20.34 -4.87 19.81
CA GLN A 4 19.99 -4.58 18.38
C GLN A 4 18.64 -5.18 17.86
N ASN A 5 17.96 -4.75 16.77
CA ASN A 5 17.95 -3.57 15.84
C ASN A 5 16.63 -3.66 14.99
N THR A 6 16.17 -2.77 14.08
CA THR A 6 16.53 -1.43 13.52
C THR A 6 15.27 -0.78 12.85
N PHE A 7 15.39 0.45 12.30
CA PHE A 7 14.46 1.20 11.42
C PHE A 7 13.24 1.87 12.12
N ALA A 8 12.94 3.19 12.02
CA ALA A 8 12.99 4.24 10.97
C ALA A 8 11.60 4.45 10.29
N SER A 9 11.17 5.67 9.89
CA SER A 9 11.98 6.76 9.29
C SER A 9 11.40 8.21 9.43
N GLN A 10 12.26 9.19 9.11
CA GLN A 10 12.01 10.55 8.55
C GLN A 10 10.95 11.53 9.14
N PHE A 11 11.38 12.78 9.41
CA PHE A 11 10.90 13.96 8.65
C PHE A 11 11.94 15.12 8.63
N HIS A 12 11.61 16.23 7.95
CA HIS A 12 12.53 17.16 7.27
C HIS A 12 13.32 18.23 8.10
N TRP A 13 14.28 18.88 7.43
CA TRP A 13 15.18 19.95 7.91
C TRP A 13 14.53 21.36 8.00
N GLY A 14 15.11 22.24 8.82
CA GLY A 14 14.83 23.69 8.78
C GLY A 14 15.83 24.59 9.55
N THR A 15 16.27 25.68 8.88
CA THR A 15 16.73 26.98 9.43
C THR A 15 17.97 27.11 10.35
N THR A 16 18.73 26.06 10.68
CA THR A 16 19.95 26.21 11.54
C THR A 16 21.13 26.98 10.91
N GLY A 17 21.19 27.15 9.59
CA GLY A 17 22.33 27.78 8.90
C GLY A 17 22.51 29.29 9.16
N VAL A 18 21.41 30.06 9.23
CA VAL A 18 21.48 31.54 9.25
C VAL A 18 21.98 32.10 10.58
N ARG A 19 21.60 31.48 11.70
CA ARG A 19 21.95 31.94 13.06
C ARG A 19 23.46 31.93 13.35
N ARG A 20 24.25 31.11 12.63
CA ARG A 20 25.71 31.04 12.84
C ARG A 20 26.47 32.17 12.13
N LEU A 21 25.94 32.68 11.01
CA LEU A 21 26.57 33.75 10.22
C LEU A 21 26.39 35.14 10.85
N ILE A 22 25.22 35.39 11.43
CA ILE A 22 24.91 36.64 12.16
C ILE A 22 25.80 36.83 13.40
N ARG A 23 26.14 35.72 14.09
CA ARG A 23 27.01 35.75 15.28
C ARG A 23 28.46 36.16 14.96
N SER A 24 28.96 35.93 13.75
CA SER A 24 30.30 36.38 13.34
C SER A 24 30.30 37.82 12.83
N THR A 25 29.27 38.26 12.11
CA THR A 25 29.25 39.61 11.51
C THR A 25 28.95 40.71 12.53
N LEU A 26 28.04 40.49 13.50
CA LEU A 26 27.78 41.47 14.56
C LEU A 26 29.02 41.68 15.45
N ALA A 27 29.76 40.62 15.78
CA ALA A 27 31.00 40.74 16.53
C ALA A 27 32.04 41.59 15.78
N GLN A 28 32.27 41.32 14.49
CA GLN A 28 33.21 42.12 13.69
C GLN A 28 32.76 43.57 13.51
N ALA A 29 31.46 43.82 13.38
CA ALA A 29 30.89 45.16 13.32
C ALA A 29 31.07 45.93 14.65
N SER A 30 30.87 45.27 15.81
CA SER A 30 31.04 45.93 17.11
C SER A 30 32.48 46.33 17.39
N TRP A 31 33.46 45.48 17.06
CA TRP A 31 34.89 45.86 17.14
C TRP A 31 35.24 47.01 16.20
N GLY A 32 34.71 46.99 14.96
CA GLY A 32 34.95 48.05 13.97
C GLY A 32 34.37 49.41 14.34
N LEU A 33 33.17 49.44 14.92
CA LEU A 33 32.51 50.69 15.32
C LEU A 33 33.12 51.28 16.60
N LEU A 34 33.48 50.43 17.57
CA LEU A 34 34.13 50.85 18.82
C LEU A 34 35.49 51.50 18.57
N LEU A 35 36.28 50.94 17.63
CA LEU A 35 37.55 51.54 17.19
C LEU A 35 37.39 52.87 16.44
N LEU A 36 36.22 53.16 15.86
CA LEU A 36 35.97 54.43 15.16
C LEU A 36 35.52 55.56 16.10
N LEU A 37 34.80 55.26 17.19
CA LEU A 37 34.37 56.29 18.15
C LEU A 37 35.49 56.74 19.11
N ILE A 38 36.49 55.89 19.39
CA ILE A 38 37.56 56.18 20.36
C ILE A 38 38.68 57.06 19.73
N ALA A 39 38.64 57.33 18.42
CA ALA A 39 39.64 58.13 17.70
C ALA A 39 39.59 59.65 17.96
N GLY A 40 38.69 60.15 18.82
CA GLY A 40 38.58 61.55 19.19
C GLY A 40 39.30 61.87 20.50
N THR A 41 40.48 62.50 20.43
CA THR A 41 41.21 62.98 21.61
C THR A 41 40.55 64.23 22.20
N ALA A 42 39.49 64.06 22.99
CA ALA A 42 38.88 65.11 23.78
C ALA A 42 39.80 65.48 24.96
N VAL A 43 40.60 66.54 24.78
CA VAL A 43 41.26 67.23 25.90
C VAL A 43 40.19 67.93 26.72
N ARG A 44 40.21 67.83 28.06
CA ARG A 44 39.32 68.61 28.93
C ARG A 44 39.60 70.09 28.73
N ALA A 45 38.63 70.81 28.19
CA ALA A 45 38.48 72.25 28.39
C ALA A 45 37.71 72.46 29.70
N ASP A 46 37.95 73.57 30.40
CA ASP A 46 37.34 73.81 31.72
C ASP A 46 35.83 74.14 31.65
N ASP A 47 35.32 74.49 30.47
CA ASP A 47 33.90 74.41 30.09
C ASP A 47 33.80 73.75 28.69
N GLY A 48 32.79 72.92 28.44
CA GLY A 48 32.53 72.37 27.10
C GLY A 48 31.80 71.03 27.03
N GLY A 49 31.54 70.59 25.79
CA GLY A 49 30.89 69.31 25.49
C GLY A 49 31.86 68.15 25.26
N GLY A 50 31.49 66.96 25.71
CA GLY A 50 32.29 65.74 25.53
C GLY A 50 31.44 64.46 25.56
N VAL A 51 32.11 63.31 25.46
CA VAL A 51 31.47 61.99 25.52
C VAL A 51 32.37 61.03 26.29
N GLN A 52 31.79 60.24 27.19
CA GLN A 52 32.43 59.03 27.72
C GLN A 52 31.72 57.77 27.19
N ALA A 53 32.42 56.64 27.21
CA ALA A 53 31.84 55.33 26.98
C ALA A 53 32.21 54.39 28.14
N ARG A 54 31.30 53.53 28.55
CA ARG A 54 31.54 52.47 29.54
C ARG A 54 31.14 51.13 28.94
N ILE A 55 31.94 50.10 29.20
CA ILE A 55 31.57 48.70 28.96
C ILE A 55 31.75 47.93 30.26
N GLY A 56 30.78 47.09 30.59
CA GLY A 56 30.85 46.25 31.78
C GLY A 56 30.29 44.86 31.59
N HIS A 57 30.48 44.03 32.60
CA HIS A 57 29.83 42.74 32.74
C HIS A 57 29.46 42.51 34.21
N ILE A 58 28.23 42.05 34.44
CA ILE A 58 27.67 41.81 35.78
C ILE A 58 27.20 40.36 35.81
N GLU A 59 27.89 39.52 36.57
CA GLU A 59 27.65 38.08 36.70
C GLU A 59 26.94 37.76 38.02
N GLY A 60 26.08 36.74 38.03
CA GLY A 60 25.16 36.43 39.13
C GLY A 60 23.72 36.89 38.88
N GLN A 61 22.95 37.05 39.96
CA GLN A 61 21.52 37.43 39.91
C GLN A 61 21.18 38.46 40.98
N GLY A 62 20.46 39.50 40.59
CA GLY A 62 19.88 40.55 41.43
C GLY A 62 18.35 40.63 41.31
N ILE A 63 17.74 41.60 41.99
CA ILE A 63 16.27 41.79 42.04
C ILE A 63 15.67 42.06 40.63
N PRO A 64 16.14 43.06 39.85
CA PRO A 64 15.73 43.17 38.44
C PRO A 64 16.46 42.14 37.57
N GLN A 65 17.72 41.86 37.90
CA GLN A 65 18.67 41.17 37.05
C GLN A 65 18.60 39.65 37.25
N VAL A 66 17.62 39.01 36.61
CA VAL A 66 17.42 37.54 36.67
C VAL A 66 18.43 36.74 35.81
N GLN A 67 19.25 37.40 35.01
CA GLN A 67 20.34 36.81 34.21
C GLN A 67 21.56 37.75 34.23
N PRO A 68 22.80 37.24 34.09
CA PRO A 68 23.98 38.06 33.85
C PRO A 68 23.83 38.99 32.64
N VAL A 69 24.35 40.22 32.75
CA VAL A 69 24.25 41.27 31.71
C VAL A 69 25.60 41.89 31.37
N THR A 70 25.71 42.32 30.12
CA THR A 70 26.83 43.08 29.57
C THR A 70 26.31 44.43 29.09
N PRO A 71 26.35 45.48 29.93
CA PRO A 71 26.00 46.84 29.51
C PRO A 71 27.12 47.47 28.65
N ILE A 72 26.69 48.19 27.61
CA ILE A 72 27.47 49.15 26.84
C ILE A 72 26.76 50.49 26.99
N GLU A 73 27.45 51.50 27.50
CA GLU A 73 26.87 52.77 27.91
C GLU A 73 27.62 53.93 27.25
N LEU A 74 26.90 54.95 26.80
CA LEU A 74 27.41 56.19 26.21
C LEU A 74 26.90 57.38 27.02
N PHE A 75 27.83 58.22 27.45
CA PHE A 75 27.58 59.36 28.34
C PHE A 75 28.01 60.67 27.65
N PRO A 76 27.26 61.17 26.65
CA PRO A 76 27.48 62.50 26.09
C PRO A 76 27.02 63.58 27.09
N TYR A 77 27.84 64.61 27.27
CA TYR A 77 27.66 65.63 28.30
C TYR A 77 28.05 67.03 27.83
N TYR A 78 27.66 68.04 28.60
CA TYR A 78 28.08 69.43 28.49
C TYR A 78 28.34 70.01 29.89
N GLU A 79 29.61 70.32 30.19
CA GLU A 79 30.10 70.90 31.45
C GLU A 79 30.17 72.43 31.30
N PHE A 80 29.66 73.18 32.28
CA PHE A 80 29.69 74.65 32.31
C PHE A 80 29.53 75.15 33.75
N ASP A 81 30.31 76.13 34.21
CA ASP A 81 30.16 76.74 35.55
C ASP A 81 30.03 75.70 36.70
N GLN A 82 30.84 74.62 36.66
CA GLN A 82 30.80 73.47 37.60
C GLN A 82 29.46 72.70 37.64
N GLN A 83 28.63 72.87 36.61
CA GLN A 83 27.41 72.14 36.32
C GLN A 83 27.61 71.18 35.14
N LEU A 84 26.78 70.15 35.06
CA LEU A 84 26.84 69.14 34.01
C LEU A 84 25.45 68.77 33.54
N LEU A 85 25.12 69.09 32.28
CA LEU A 85 24.02 68.46 31.57
C LEU A 85 24.53 67.17 30.91
N PHE A 86 23.81 66.07 31.06
CA PHE A 86 24.22 64.78 30.49
C PHE A 86 23.05 63.96 29.94
N ASN A 87 23.37 63.10 28.99
CA ASN A 87 22.57 61.94 28.63
C ASN A 87 23.36 60.68 28.99
N ASP A 88 22.66 59.62 29.37
CA ASP A 88 23.23 58.34 29.79
C ASP A 88 22.46 57.24 29.04
N SER A 89 23.00 56.86 27.88
CA SER A 89 22.37 55.97 26.90
C SER A 89 22.97 54.57 26.98
N ARG A 90 22.15 53.57 27.32
CA ARG A 90 22.61 52.21 27.64
C ARG A 90 22.00 51.17 26.72
N PHE A 91 22.81 50.21 26.29
CA PHE A 91 22.41 48.99 25.60
C PHE A 91 22.85 47.78 26.42
N VAL A 92 21.93 46.85 26.68
CA VAL A 92 22.10 45.78 27.66
C VAL A 92 21.87 44.45 26.95
N ILE A 93 22.85 43.53 27.07
CA ILE A 93 22.80 42.21 26.44
C ILE A 93 22.91 41.13 27.53
N THR A 94 22.01 40.14 27.57
CA THR A 94 22.17 39.01 28.49
C THR A 94 23.06 37.90 27.91
N ASN A 95 23.59 37.04 28.78
CA ASN A 95 24.32 35.84 28.35
C ASN A 95 23.46 34.84 27.53
N SER A 96 22.13 34.95 27.53
CA SER A 96 21.24 34.16 26.66
C SER A 96 20.96 34.80 25.29
N GLY A 97 21.21 36.10 25.15
CA GLY A 97 20.94 36.89 23.93
C GLY A 97 19.68 37.76 23.99
N GLY A 98 19.02 37.85 25.14
CA GLY A 98 17.97 38.84 25.40
C GLY A 98 18.56 40.26 25.44
N LEU A 99 17.75 41.26 25.09
CA LEU A 99 18.20 42.64 24.89
C LEU A 99 17.38 43.63 25.73
N GLY A 100 18.03 44.69 26.19
CA GLY A 100 17.38 45.84 26.81
C GLY A 100 18.15 47.14 26.53
N GLY A 101 17.62 48.25 27.03
CA GLY A 101 18.29 49.55 26.97
C GLY A 101 17.61 50.58 27.85
N ASN A 102 18.39 51.59 28.23
CA ASN A 102 17.98 52.67 29.14
C ASN A 102 18.39 53.99 28.51
N LEU A 103 17.53 55.00 28.57
CA LEU A 103 17.80 56.35 28.04
C LEU A 103 17.58 57.38 29.15
N GLY A 104 18.67 57.80 29.79
CA GLY A 104 18.67 58.82 30.83
C GLY A 104 18.96 60.22 30.28
N PHE A 105 18.33 61.24 30.85
CA PHE A 105 18.70 62.65 30.70
C PHE A 105 18.79 63.28 32.09
N GLY A 106 19.91 63.94 32.39
CA GLY A 106 20.20 64.42 33.72
C GLY A 106 20.92 65.76 33.80
N TYR A 107 20.90 66.30 34.99
CA TYR A 107 21.59 67.52 35.38
C TYR A 107 22.26 67.32 36.73
N ARG A 108 23.49 67.78 36.86
CA ARG A 108 24.26 67.84 38.11
C ARG A 108 24.86 69.23 38.30
N PHE A 109 25.12 69.58 39.55
CA PHE A 109 25.94 70.73 39.91
C PHE A 109 26.81 70.40 41.13
N PHE A 110 27.99 70.97 41.18
CA PHE A 110 28.86 70.96 42.37
C PHE A 110 28.61 72.23 43.19
N GLU A 111 28.60 72.08 44.52
CA GLU A 111 28.42 73.15 45.51
C GLU A 111 29.70 73.27 46.37
N PRO A 112 30.60 74.22 46.04
CA PRO A 112 31.88 74.41 46.72
C PRO A 112 31.77 74.70 48.22
N GLU A 113 30.68 75.33 48.72
CA GLU A 113 30.56 75.61 50.16
C GLU A 113 30.36 74.35 51.01
N THR A 114 29.91 73.24 50.40
CA THR A 114 29.63 71.98 51.10
C THR A 114 30.50 70.80 50.68
N ASP A 115 31.36 70.98 49.67
CA ASP A 115 32.04 69.89 48.94
C ASP A 115 31.06 68.78 48.53
N ARG A 116 30.00 69.14 47.79
CA ARG A 116 28.98 68.18 47.33
C ARG A 116 28.58 68.37 45.88
N VAL A 117 28.45 67.26 45.15
CA VAL A 117 27.61 67.21 43.94
C VAL A 117 26.17 66.93 44.35
N TYR A 118 25.23 67.56 43.66
CA TYR A 118 23.81 67.19 43.64
C TYR A 118 23.40 66.91 42.20
N GLY A 119 22.53 65.91 41.99
CA GLY A 119 22.07 65.51 40.67
C GLY A 119 20.65 64.97 40.63
N GLY A 120 20.03 65.07 39.46
CA GLY A 120 18.75 64.46 39.15
C GLY A 120 18.67 64.06 37.68
N SER A 121 18.07 62.91 37.39
CA SER A 121 17.88 62.43 36.01
C SER A 121 16.56 61.70 35.79
N LEU A 122 16.00 61.86 34.59
CA LEU A 122 14.78 61.20 34.10
C LEU A 122 15.14 60.12 33.10
N TRP A 123 14.42 59.00 33.15
CA TRP A 123 14.76 57.78 32.43
C TRP A 123 13.59 57.21 31.64
N TYR A 124 13.90 56.64 30.47
CA TYR A 124 13.03 55.70 29.76
C TYR A 124 13.75 54.36 29.60
N ASP A 125 13.11 53.29 30.05
CA ASP A 125 13.65 51.93 30.05
C ASP A 125 12.86 51.02 29.10
N ILE A 126 13.57 50.18 28.36
CA ILE A 126 13.03 49.14 27.48
C ILE A 126 13.73 47.83 27.82
N ASP A 127 13.01 46.86 28.36
CA ASP A 127 13.56 45.58 28.82
C ASP A 127 12.88 44.42 28.07
N ASN A 128 13.64 43.71 27.24
CA ASN A 128 13.27 42.42 26.64
C ASN A 128 14.32 41.35 26.98
N THR A 129 14.95 41.44 28.16
CA THR A 129 15.96 40.49 28.65
C THR A 129 15.37 39.13 29.06
N ARG A 130 14.04 39.05 29.17
CA ARG A 130 13.24 37.86 29.54
C ARG A 130 12.39 37.31 28.37
N ASP A 131 12.71 37.70 27.13
CA ASP A 131 11.87 37.48 25.93
C ASP A 131 10.44 38.05 26.03
N LEU A 132 10.19 38.94 27.00
CA LEU A 132 8.95 39.69 27.21
C LEU A 132 9.28 41.17 27.36
N LEU A 133 8.60 42.02 26.57
CA LEU A 133 8.90 43.45 26.45
C LEU A 133 8.21 44.29 27.53
N PHE A 134 8.94 44.61 28.59
CA PHE A 134 8.53 45.60 29.59
C PHE A 134 9.11 46.99 29.30
N GLN A 135 8.40 48.03 29.69
CA GLN A 135 8.82 49.42 29.56
C GLN A 135 8.55 50.19 30.86
N GLN A 136 9.35 51.20 31.15
CA GLN A 136 9.30 51.91 32.43
C GLN A 136 9.83 53.34 32.29
N VAL A 137 9.27 54.26 33.08
CA VAL A 137 9.88 55.58 33.31
C VAL A 137 10.52 55.61 34.69
N GLY A 138 11.63 56.32 34.82
CA GLY A 138 12.36 56.45 36.08
C GLY A 138 12.74 57.88 36.43
N LEU A 139 12.95 58.11 37.73
CA LEU A 139 13.55 59.31 38.30
C LEU A 139 14.68 58.88 39.24
N SER A 140 15.88 59.40 39.03
CA SER A 140 17.02 59.23 39.93
C SER A 140 17.36 60.56 40.58
N LEU A 141 17.67 60.53 41.87
CA LEU A 141 18.19 61.65 42.65
C LEU A 141 19.48 61.20 43.35
N GLU A 142 20.52 62.03 43.32
CA GLU A 142 21.85 61.66 43.80
C GLU A 142 22.55 62.85 44.46
N THR A 143 23.39 62.56 45.46
CA THR A 143 24.37 63.52 45.98
C THR A 143 25.65 62.81 46.37
N TYR A 144 26.78 63.38 45.97
CA TYR A 144 28.12 62.85 46.21
C TYR A 144 28.94 63.80 47.06
N GLY A 145 29.79 63.24 47.92
CA GLY A 145 30.69 64.00 48.76
C GLY A 145 31.97 63.23 49.10
N SER A 146 32.88 63.91 49.76
CA SER A 146 34.08 63.31 50.37
C SER A 146 33.70 62.34 51.49
N ASP A 147 32.91 62.78 52.47
CA ASP A 147 32.49 61.98 53.63
C ASP A 147 31.41 60.92 53.33
N PHE A 148 30.37 61.26 52.57
CA PHE A 148 29.24 60.35 52.31
C PHE A 148 28.45 60.67 51.03
N ASP A 149 27.87 59.61 50.48
CA ASP A 149 27.04 59.59 49.28
C ASP A 149 25.60 59.18 49.62
N VAL A 150 24.60 59.72 48.91
CA VAL A 150 23.21 59.24 48.95
C VAL A 150 22.67 59.18 47.52
N ARG A 151 22.01 58.07 47.18
CA ARG A 151 21.40 57.83 45.85
C ARG A 151 20.03 57.20 46.06
N GLY A 152 19.03 57.67 45.33
CA GLY A 152 17.70 57.08 45.35
C GLY A 152 17.05 57.10 43.98
N ASN A 153 16.42 55.98 43.61
CA ASN A 153 15.73 55.81 42.34
C ASN A 153 14.24 55.54 42.57
N ALA A 154 13.40 56.00 41.65
CA ALA A 154 11.98 55.66 41.56
C ALA A 154 11.67 55.13 40.16
N TYR A 155 10.83 54.09 40.11
CA TYR A 155 10.59 53.26 38.93
C TYR A 155 9.07 53.06 38.71
N LEU A 156 8.56 53.40 37.53
CA LEU A 156 7.13 53.30 37.20
C LEU A 156 6.93 52.62 35.83
N PRO A 157 6.44 51.35 35.79
CA PRO A 157 6.16 50.65 34.54
C PRO A 157 5.12 51.36 33.67
N VAL A 158 5.36 51.44 32.37
CA VAL A 158 4.47 52.06 31.37
C VAL A 158 4.19 51.10 30.21
N GLY A 159 3.10 51.33 29.49
CA GLY A 159 2.62 50.38 28.49
C GLY A 159 2.01 49.12 29.15
N PRO A 160 2.07 47.95 28.50
CA PRO A 160 1.55 46.70 29.06
C PRO A 160 2.34 46.27 30.30
N GLN A 161 1.68 46.25 31.46
CA GLN A 161 2.31 45.87 32.72
C GLN A 161 2.27 44.36 33.01
N THR A 162 1.59 43.57 32.17
CA THR A 162 1.42 42.11 32.34
C THR A 162 1.54 41.36 31.02
N HIS A 163 2.33 40.29 30.98
CA HIS A 163 2.54 39.44 29.80
C HIS A 163 2.38 37.96 30.14
N GLN A 164 1.49 37.26 29.44
CA GLN A 164 1.29 35.81 29.59
C GLN A 164 2.46 35.05 28.96
N ASP A 165 3.05 34.11 29.71
CA ASP A 165 4.19 33.29 29.26
C ASP A 165 3.81 31.82 29.02
N SER A 166 2.75 31.34 29.67
CA SER A 166 2.38 29.93 29.67
C SER A 166 0.87 29.72 29.86
N LEU A 167 0.33 28.72 29.16
CA LEU A 167 -1.05 28.27 29.29
C LEU A 167 -1.08 26.77 28.94
N TYR A 168 -1.53 25.93 29.88
CA TYR A 168 -1.65 24.49 29.66
C TYR A 168 -2.70 23.88 30.58
N MET A 169 -3.35 22.79 30.14
CA MET A 169 -4.24 22.02 31.00
C MET A 169 -3.44 21.25 32.06
N VAL A 170 -3.90 21.25 33.31
CA VAL A 170 -3.37 20.39 34.37
C VAL A 170 -3.71 18.92 34.02
N PRO A 171 -2.72 18.02 33.84
CA PRO A 171 -2.99 16.64 33.46
C PRO A 171 -3.94 15.92 34.43
N GLY A 172 -4.92 15.18 33.89
CA GLY A 172 -5.91 14.46 34.68
C GLY A 172 -7.03 15.31 35.31
N SER A 173 -7.06 16.63 35.09
CA SER A 173 -8.10 17.52 35.65
C SER A 173 -9.42 17.56 34.87
N LEU A 174 -9.52 16.83 33.76
CA LEU A 174 -10.69 16.81 32.88
C LEU A 174 -11.82 15.95 33.48
N ALA A 175 -12.97 16.56 33.79
CA ALA A 175 -14.11 15.92 34.44
C ALA A 175 -15.44 16.40 33.86
N PHE A 176 -16.52 15.64 34.05
CA PHE A 176 -17.88 16.17 33.89
C PHE A 176 -18.30 16.94 35.14
N SER A 177 -19.06 18.03 34.97
CA SER A 177 -19.73 18.73 36.07
C SER A 177 -20.96 19.47 35.56
N GLY A 178 -22.10 19.22 36.19
CA GLY A 178 -23.39 19.64 35.68
C GLY A 178 -23.66 19.00 34.31
N GLN A 179 -24.11 19.82 33.35
CA GLN A 179 -24.26 19.43 31.94
C GLN A 179 -22.99 19.77 31.11
N ASN A 180 -21.82 19.97 31.73
CA ASN A 180 -20.62 20.47 31.05
C ASN A 180 -19.40 19.54 31.22
N LEU A 181 -18.45 19.66 30.30
CA LEU A 181 -17.08 19.17 30.48
C LEU A 181 -16.20 20.31 31.00
N VAL A 182 -15.46 20.07 32.08
CA VAL A 182 -14.58 21.05 32.74
C VAL A 182 -13.16 20.52 32.86
N TYR A 183 -12.19 21.43 32.86
CA TYR A 183 -10.78 21.13 33.16
C TYR A 183 -10.14 22.27 33.96
N THR A 184 -9.06 21.98 34.67
CA THR A 184 -8.23 23.01 35.28
C THR A 184 -7.13 23.40 34.30
N GLN A 185 -7.03 24.68 33.95
CA GLN A 185 -5.85 25.22 33.26
C GLN A 185 -4.91 25.90 34.27
N ASN A 186 -3.61 25.72 34.07
CA ASN A 186 -2.61 26.57 34.68
C ASN A 186 -2.25 27.68 33.70
N ARG A 187 -2.39 28.92 34.16
CA ARG A 187 -2.08 30.13 33.41
C ARG A 187 -0.94 30.85 34.11
N GLY A 188 0.15 31.13 33.40
CA GLY A 188 1.31 31.85 33.91
C GLY A 188 1.51 33.19 33.19
N TRP A 189 1.92 34.21 33.94
CA TRP A 189 2.23 35.53 33.40
C TRP A 189 3.27 36.26 34.26
N TYR A 190 4.02 37.16 33.66
CA TYR A 190 4.85 38.12 34.38
C TYR A 190 4.08 39.42 34.60
N ALA A 191 4.26 40.04 35.77
CA ALA A 191 3.70 41.33 36.13
C ALA A 191 4.81 42.31 36.59
N ALA A 192 4.97 43.42 35.86
CA ALA A 192 5.93 44.46 36.18
C ALA A 192 5.62 45.15 37.51
N MET A 193 6.65 45.68 38.18
CA MET A 193 6.54 46.32 39.48
C MET A 193 6.94 47.80 39.41
N LYS A 194 6.13 48.65 40.07
CA LYS A 194 6.58 50.00 40.45
C LYS A 194 7.49 49.86 41.67
N GLY A 195 8.41 50.78 41.90
CA GLY A 195 9.23 50.69 43.10
C GLY A 195 10.15 51.88 43.33
N VAL A 196 10.89 51.79 44.43
CA VAL A 196 11.94 52.74 44.82
C VAL A 196 13.14 51.98 45.37
N ASP A 197 14.34 52.55 45.21
CA ASP A 197 15.52 52.20 45.99
C ASP A 197 16.14 53.46 46.61
N LEU A 198 16.87 53.28 47.70
CA LEU A 198 17.63 54.30 48.40
C LEU A 198 18.87 53.65 49.03
N GLU A 199 20.06 54.06 48.62
CA GLU A 199 21.34 53.67 49.23
C GLU A 199 22.10 54.91 49.75
N ALA A 200 22.77 54.74 50.89
CA ALA A 200 23.73 55.69 51.42
C ALA A 200 25.09 54.99 51.57
N GLY A 201 26.18 55.67 51.23
CA GLY A 201 27.52 55.08 51.24
C GLY A 201 28.60 55.97 51.83
N ILE A 202 29.66 55.34 52.28
CA ILE A 202 30.85 55.98 52.87
C ILE A 202 32.13 55.39 52.27
N PRO A 203 33.23 56.16 52.19
CA PRO A 203 34.55 55.60 51.93
C PRO A 203 34.98 54.70 53.09
N VAL A 204 35.66 53.61 52.78
CA VAL A 204 36.28 52.73 53.77
C VAL A 204 37.64 53.32 54.16
N PRO A 205 37.89 53.64 55.45
CA PRO A 205 39.14 54.25 55.87
C PRO A 205 40.30 53.25 55.86
N GLY A 206 41.51 53.77 55.62
CA GLY A 206 42.77 53.02 55.60
C GLY A 206 43.45 53.06 54.24
N SER A 207 44.78 53.18 54.24
CA SER A 207 45.58 53.51 53.05
C SER A 207 45.37 52.61 51.82
N ILE A 208 45.10 51.31 52.01
CA ILE A 208 44.79 50.39 50.89
C ILE A 208 43.41 50.69 50.31
N ALA A 209 42.40 50.89 51.17
CA ALA A 209 41.03 51.19 50.77
C ALA A 209 40.92 52.56 50.08
N GLU A 210 41.57 53.57 50.65
CA GLU A 210 41.71 54.91 50.08
C GLU A 210 42.41 54.87 48.70
N SER A 211 43.46 54.04 48.54
CA SER A 211 44.20 53.92 47.27
C SER A 211 43.40 53.34 46.10
N ILE A 212 42.20 52.81 46.34
CA ILE A 212 41.29 52.26 45.32
C ILE A 212 39.87 52.85 45.41
N ASP A 213 39.67 53.98 46.12
CA ASP A 213 38.35 54.56 46.48
C ASP A 213 37.32 53.48 46.87
N LEU A 214 37.70 52.58 47.78
CA LEU A 214 36.81 51.52 48.26
C LEU A 214 35.65 52.17 49.04
N ARG A 215 34.44 52.12 48.47
CA ARG A 215 33.21 52.62 49.09
C ARG A 215 32.27 51.47 49.43
N VAL A 216 31.65 51.55 50.60
CA VAL A 216 30.58 50.63 51.03
C VAL A 216 29.28 51.39 51.17
N TYR A 217 28.21 50.80 50.65
CA TYR A 217 26.86 51.36 50.61
C TYR A 217 25.91 50.42 51.34
N GLY A 218 25.04 50.99 52.17
CA GLY A 218 23.90 50.30 52.77
C GLY A 218 22.60 50.96 52.30
N GLY A 219 21.62 50.16 51.91
CA GLY A 219 20.39 50.66 51.33
C GLY A 219 19.18 49.76 51.56
N GLY A 220 18.03 50.27 51.13
CA GLY A 220 16.77 49.57 51.11
C GLY A 220 16.00 49.84 49.83
N TYR A 221 15.11 48.93 49.48
CA TYR A 221 14.24 49.05 48.32
C TYR A 221 12.83 48.58 48.64
N PHE A 222 11.88 49.02 47.82
CA PHE A 222 10.49 48.60 47.90
C PHE A 222 9.91 48.48 46.49
N TYR A 223 9.52 47.26 46.08
CA TYR A 223 8.82 47.00 44.83
C TYR A 223 7.39 46.54 45.10
N HIS A 224 6.45 47.00 44.27
CA HIS A 224 5.02 46.74 44.41
C HIS A 224 4.38 46.44 43.05
N ASN A 225 3.49 45.44 43.03
CA ASN A 225 2.43 45.30 42.03
C ASN A 225 1.13 44.80 42.69
N SER A 226 0.10 44.49 41.92
CA SER A 226 -1.20 44.02 42.43
C SER A 226 -1.17 42.67 43.16
N TYR A 227 -0.02 42.00 43.26
CA TYR A 227 0.14 40.65 43.82
C TYR A 227 1.12 40.62 44.99
N HIS A 228 2.19 41.42 44.96
CA HIS A 228 3.27 41.42 45.94
C HIS A 228 3.75 42.83 46.30
N ASP A 229 4.00 43.02 47.60
CA ASP A 229 4.82 44.09 48.17
C ASP A 229 6.16 43.47 48.62
N ILE A 230 7.28 44.00 48.14
CA ILE A 230 8.64 43.46 48.34
C ILE A 230 9.53 44.56 48.93
N PRO A 231 9.49 44.77 50.27
CA PRO A 231 10.53 45.52 50.98
C PRO A 231 11.79 44.66 51.12
N GLY A 232 12.95 45.25 50.90
CA GLY A 232 14.24 44.56 51.03
C GLY A 232 15.41 45.48 51.37
N VAL A 233 16.55 44.86 51.63
CA VAL A 233 17.80 45.54 52.00
C VAL A 233 18.93 45.20 51.04
N SER A 234 19.84 46.15 50.84
CA SER A 234 21.00 46.01 49.96
C SER A 234 22.28 46.44 50.67
N THR A 235 23.37 45.73 50.39
CA THR A 235 24.73 46.19 50.69
C THR A 235 25.60 46.05 49.43
N ARG A 236 26.37 47.07 49.12
CA ARG A 236 27.18 47.16 47.89
C ARG A 236 28.57 47.65 48.25
N ALA A 237 29.59 47.06 47.63
CA ALA A 237 30.97 47.51 47.73
C ALA A 237 31.49 47.81 46.32
N ARG A 238 32.14 48.95 46.13
CA ARG A 238 32.77 49.36 44.86
C ARG A 238 34.22 49.78 45.12
N ALA A 239 35.13 49.43 44.21
CA ALA A 239 36.50 49.93 44.21
C ALA A 239 36.98 50.26 42.78
N ALA A 240 37.57 51.44 42.61
CA ALA A 240 38.28 51.87 41.41
C ALA A 240 39.72 51.33 41.42
N VAL A 241 39.89 50.07 40.99
CA VAL A 241 41.17 49.36 41.11
C VAL A 241 42.25 49.83 40.14
N LEU A 242 41.86 50.45 39.03
CA LEU A 242 42.71 51.21 38.10
C LEU A 242 41.91 52.44 37.60
N PRO A 243 42.56 53.48 37.04
CA PRO A 243 41.83 54.62 36.48
C PRO A 243 40.79 54.19 35.44
N GLY A 244 39.52 54.51 35.71
CA GLY A 244 38.37 54.10 34.91
C GLY A 244 37.92 52.64 35.06
N LEU A 245 38.63 51.76 35.78
CA LEU A 245 38.25 50.35 35.98
C LEU A 245 37.64 50.14 37.37
N ASP A 246 36.33 49.99 37.41
CA ASP A 246 35.54 49.68 38.60
C ASP A 246 35.37 48.16 38.79
N LEU A 247 35.53 47.69 40.03
CA LEU A 247 34.98 46.43 40.52
C LEU A 247 33.81 46.71 41.46
N GLU A 248 32.78 45.87 41.41
CA GLU A 248 31.59 45.95 42.26
C GLU A 248 31.18 44.58 42.80
N LEU A 249 30.68 44.54 44.03
CA LEU A 249 30.00 43.40 44.63
C LEU A 249 28.74 43.90 45.32
N GLN A 250 27.56 43.41 44.93
CA GLN A 250 26.31 43.72 45.60
C GLN A 250 25.67 42.45 46.15
N VAL A 251 25.15 42.53 47.38
CA VAL A 251 24.33 41.51 48.02
C VAL A 251 23.02 42.16 48.46
N THR A 252 21.90 41.52 48.19
CA THR A 252 20.57 42.00 48.58
C THR A 252 19.76 40.88 49.22
N TYR A 253 18.77 41.24 50.04
CA TYR A 253 17.88 40.29 50.70
C TYR A 253 16.48 40.86 50.87
N ASP A 254 15.49 40.09 50.46
CA ASP A 254 14.07 40.26 50.74
C ASP A 254 13.37 38.89 50.84
N SER A 255 12.10 38.87 51.24
CA SER A 255 11.34 37.65 51.48
C SER A 255 10.74 36.99 50.22
N PHE A 256 10.98 37.54 49.02
CA PHE A 256 10.47 37.01 47.75
C PHE A 256 11.59 36.49 46.84
N PHE A 257 12.66 37.28 46.65
CA PHE A 257 13.83 36.88 45.89
C PHE A 257 14.88 36.14 46.74
N GLU A 258 14.77 36.16 48.07
CA GLU A 258 15.78 35.64 49.02
C GLU A 258 17.14 36.35 48.90
N THR A 259 18.23 35.74 49.39
CA THR A 259 19.57 36.31 49.27
C THR A 259 20.04 36.27 47.81
N ARG A 260 20.23 37.44 47.21
CA ARG A 260 20.75 37.64 45.86
C ARG A 260 22.13 38.27 45.92
N ALA A 261 23.00 37.88 44.99
CA ALA A 261 24.36 38.40 44.90
C ALA A 261 24.82 38.47 43.45
N PHE A 262 25.52 39.56 43.11
CA PHE A 262 26.16 39.73 41.82
C PHE A 262 27.48 40.50 41.95
N ALA A 263 28.39 40.22 41.02
CA ALA A 263 29.69 40.89 40.92
C ALA A 263 29.83 41.57 39.55
N GLY A 264 30.22 42.84 39.57
CA GLY A 264 30.42 43.67 38.40
C GLY A 264 31.88 43.99 38.14
N ILE A 265 32.24 44.09 36.87
CA ILE A 265 33.46 44.75 36.40
C ILE A 265 33.06 45.72 35.29
N SER A 266 33.49 46.99 35.34
CA SER A 266 33.24 47.94 34.26
C SER A 266 34.42 48.88 34.01
N TRP A 267 34.69 49.14 32.73
CA TRP A 267 35.74 50.04 32.27
C TRP A 267 35.12 51.26 31.59
N THR A 268 35.39 52.44 32.14
CA THR A 268 34.96 53.75 31.65
C THR A 268 36.11 54.44 30.91
N LEU A 269 35.81 55.00 29.74
CA LEU A 269 36.72 55.61 28.79
C LEU A 269 36.19 57.00 28.38
N GLY A 270 36.84 58.08 28.81
CA GLY A 270 36.49 59.43 28.37
C GLY A 270 36.97 60.54 29.31
N PRO A 271 36.93 61.82 28.88
CA PRO A 271 37.61 62.94 29.55
C PRO A 271 37.22 63.21 31.02
N LEU A 272 36.01 62.87 31.49
CA LEU A 272 35.62 63.00 32.90
C LEU A 272 35.83 61.73 33.73
N HIS A 273 36.47 60.68 33.19
CA HIS A 273 36.82 59.52 34.00
C HIS A 273 37.85 59.93 35.07
N TYR A 274 37.69 59.39 36.28
CA TYR A 274 38.50 59.76 37.45
C TYR A 274 39.96 59.32 37.25
N SER A 275 40.86 60.24 36.87
CA SER A 275 42.20 59.91 36.35
C SER A 275 43.36 60.63 37.05
N LYS A 276 43.36 60.62 38.40
CA LYS A 276 44.54 60.61 39.29
C LYS A 276 44.06 60.12 40.66
N PHE A 277 44.87 59.29 41.33
CA PHE A 277 44.53 58.74 42.65
C PHE A 277 44.67 59.82 43.75
N GLN A 278 43.68 60.70 43.84
CA GLN A 278 43.43 61.53 45.01
C GLN A 278 42.06 61.12 45.59
N PRO A 279 42.00 60.54 46.79
CA PRO A 279 40.73 60.29 47.47
C PRO A 279 40.05 61.63 47.81
N GLY A 280 38.75 61.76 47.49
CA GLY A 280 37.94 62.90 47.92
C GLY A 280 37.91 64.13 47.01
N ASP A 281 38.25 64.04 45.71
CA ASP A 281 37.89 65.09 44.75
C ASP A 281 36.41 64.92 44.36
N THR A 282 35.52 65.61 45.08
CA THR A 282 34.08 65.52 44.85
C THR A 282 33.66 66.16 43.51
N LEU A 283 34.36 67.19 43.03
CA LEU A 283 34.07 67.83 41.73
C LEU A 283 34.31 66.84 40.57
N GLY A 284 35.37 66.04 40.65
CA GLY A 284 35.66 64.96 39.70
C GLY A 284 34.55 63.89 39.59
N ARG A 285 33.57 63.88 40.49
CA ARG A 285 32.45 62.91 40.51
C ARG A 285 31.23 63.38 39.73
N LEU A 286 31.25 64.59 39.17
CA LEU A 286 30.26 65.04 38.17
C LEU A 286 30.12 64.03 37.02
N GLY A 287 31.20 63.34 36.64
CA GLY A 287 31.24 62.38 35.53
C GLY A 287 30.84 60.93 35.83
N GLU A 288 30.35 60.57 37.02
CA GLU A 288 29.96 59.18 37.34
C GLU A 288 28.71 58.72 36.56
N HIS A 289 28.73 57.53 35.94
CA HIS A 289 27.50 56.93 35.37
C HIS A 289 26.44 56.71 36.46
N THR A 290 25.16 56.96 36.15
CA THR A 290 24.08 56.92 37.15
C THR A 290 23.87 55.50 37.69
N THR A 291 23.90 55.30 39.01
CA THR A 291 23.71 53.96 39.61
C THR A 291 22.23 53.68 39.84
N ARG A 292 21.70 52.72 39.06
CA ARG A 292 20.29 52.32 39.00
C ARG A 292 20.15 50.95 38.36
N ASN A 293 18.95 50.36 38.43
CA ASN A 293 18.63 49.11 37.75
C ASN A 293 18.73 49.24 36.22
N TYR A 294 19.35 48.25 35.55
CA TYR A 294 19.41 48.15 34.08
C TYR A 294 18.15 47.51 33.45
N THR A 295 17.38 46.77 34.24
CA THR A 295 16.23 45.95 33.81
C THR A 295 15.01 46.25 34.66
N VAL A 296 13.81 46.04 34.12
CA VAL A 296 12.54 46.27 34.83
C VAL A 296 12.28 45.11 35.78
N VAL A 297 11.88 45.39 37.02
CA VAL A 297 11.47 44.35 37.97
C VAL A 297 10.11 43.79 37.57
N ALA A 298 10.01 42.47 37.39
CA ALA A 298 8.76 41.76 37.10
C ALA A 298 8.72 40.39 37.80
N THR A 299 7.57 40.03 38.36
CA THR A 299 7.36 38.77 39.10
C THR A 299 6.50 37.79 38.31
N HIS A 300 6.80 36.48 38.41
CA HIS A 300 5.96 35.44 37.80
C HIS A 300 4.75 35.16 38.69
N GLN A 301 3.58 35.12 38.07
CA GLN A 301 2.31 34.74 38.67
C GLN A 301 1.82 33.46 38.01
N ARG A 302 1.16 32.59 38.79
CA ARG A 302 0.51 31.38 38.29
C ARG A 302 -0.86 31.23 38.94
N GLN A 303 -1.89 31.04 38.13
CA GLN A 303 -3.24 30.75 38.60
C GLN A 303 -3.75 29.44 37.99
N ASN A 304 -4.38 28.62 38.84
CA ASN A 304 -5.20 27.51 38.38
C ASN A 304 -6.63 28.02 38.21
N GLU A 305 -7.17 27.92 37.01
CA GLU A 305 -8.52 28.35 36.65
C GLU A 305 -9.33 27.11 36.25
N LEU A 306 -10.51 26.91 36.85
CA LEU A 306 -11.47 25.90 36.39
C LEU A 306 -12.22 26.46 35.18
N VAL A 307 -12.10 25.80 34.03
CA VAL A 307 -12.64 26.27 32.75
C VAL A 307 -13.60 25.24 32.18
N ILE A 308 -14.74 25.74 31.68
CA ILE A 308 -15.70 24.95 30.90
C ILE A 308 -15.19 24.84 29.47
N ALA A 309 -15.04 23.61 28.98
CA ALA A 309 -14.61 23.33 27.61
C ALA A 309 -15.64 23.88 26.60
N ARG A 310 -15.17 24.50 25.52
CA ARG A 310 -16.02 25.09 24.48
C ARG A 310 -16.03 24.25 23.21
N ASN A 311 -17.19 24.15 22.56
CA ASN A 311 -17.31 23.57 21.23
C ASN A 311 -16.76 24.57 20.19
N PRO A 312 -15.71 24.24 19.42
CA PRO A 312 -15.10 25.15 18.45
C PRO A 312 -16.02 25.49 17.26
N LYS A 313 -17.09 24.72 17.03
CA LYS A 313 -18.09 25.01 15.98
C LYS A 313 -19.08 26.11 16.37
N THR A 314 -19.39 26.25 17.67
CA THR A 314 -20.42 27.18 18.19
C THR A 314 -19.85 28.28 19.08
N ASN A 315 -18.61 28.12 19.56
CA ASN A 315 -17.97 28.91 20.62
C ASN A 315 -18.73 28.94 21.97
N GLN A 316 -19.73 28.07 22.13
CA GLN A 316 -20.48 27.88 23.37
C GLN A 316 -19.82 26.80 24.24
N ALA A 317 -20.22 26.70 25.50
CA ALA A 317 -19.82 25.59 26.37
C ALA A 317 -20.30 24.26 25.76
N TYR A 318 -19.46 23.23 25.79
CA TYR A 318 -19.86 21.87 25.44
C TYR A 318 -20.91 21.37 26.42
N ARG A 319 -22.11 21.09 25.92
CA ARG A 319 -23.23 20.60 26.68
C ARG A 319 -23.42 19.11 26.50
N PHE A 320 -23.56 18.38 27.60
CA PHE A 320 -23.79 16.94 27.65
C PHE A 320 -25.16 16.64 28.26
N ALA A 321 -25.89 15.73 27.63
CA ALA A 321 -27.06 15.08 28.21
C ALA A 321 -26.65 13.68 28.69
N HIS A 322 -26.46 13.50 29.99
CA HIS A 322 -26.12 12.20 30.55
C HIS A 322 -27.36 11.30 30.68
N VAL A 323 -27.21 10.03 30.34
CA VAL A 323 -28.25 8.99 30.49
C VAL A 323 -27.68 7.81 31.26
N SER A 324 -28.40 7.31 32.25
CA SER A 324 -28.05 6.05 32.94
C SER A 324 -29.30 5.27 33.37
N GLY A 325 -29.18 3.94 33.43
CA GLY A 325 -30.26 3.07 33.90
C GLY A 325 -30.53 3.28 35.40
N GLY A 326 -31.67 3.88 35.75
CA GLY A 326 -31.97 4.26 37.13
C GLY A 326 -33.42 4.70 37.36
N SER A 327 -33.69 5.22 38.56
CA SER A 327 -35.01 5.73 38.99
C SER A 327 -34.88 6.88 40.00
N ALA A 328 -33.96 7.81 39.75
CA ALA A 328 -33.78 8.99 40.60
C ALA A 328 -35.04 9.88 40.57
N PRO A 329 -35.49 10.46 41.71
CA PRO A 329 -36.80 11.13 41.78
C PRO A 329 -36.93 12.40 40.91
N VAL A 330 -35.81 13.01 40.53
CA VAL A 330 -35.73 14.08 39.52
C VAL A 330 -34.45 13.84 38.72
N ALA A 331 -34.59 13.71 37.41
CA ALA A 331 -33.48 13.66 36.47
C ALA A 331 -33.45 14.94 35.63
N ASN A 332 -32.27 15.53 35.42
CA ASN A 332 -32.10 16.78 34.66
C ASN A 332 -31.02 16.68 33.55
N GLY A 333 -30.46 15.50 33.33
CA GLY A 333 -29.42 15.24 32.33
C GLY A 333 -28.01 15.68 32.71
N SER A 334 -27.79 16.18 33.93
CA SER A 334 -26.45 16.43 34.43
C SER A 334 -25.72 15.14 34.76
N PHE A 335 -24.39 15.20 34.89
CA PHE A 335 -23.58 14.06 35.33
C PHE A 335 -24.03 13.49 36.68
N GLU A 336 -24.46 14.36 37.59
CA GLU A 336 -24.93 14.05 38.94
C GLU A 336 -26.43 13.65 39.00
N SER A 337 -27.19 13.91 37.93
CA SER A 337 -28.64 13.69 37.82
C SER A 337 -29.02 13.27 36.38
N PRO A 338 -28.48 12.14 35.88
CA PRO A 338 -28.67 11.70 34.50
C PRO A 338 -30.13 11.28 34.22
N PHE A 339 -30.56 11.43 32.97
CA PHE A 339 -31.84 10.92 32.49
C PHE A 339 -31.88 9.38 32.47
N HIS A 340 -33.10 8.82 32.43
CA HIS A 340 -33.33 7.37 32.40
C HIS A 340 -33.92 6.90 31.06
N ASP A 341 -34.06 7.82 30.11
CA ASP A 341 -34.60 7.61 28.77
C ASP A 341 -33.90 8.54 27.75
N MET A 342 -33.90 8.15 26.48
CA MET A 342 -33.27 8.94 25.41
C MET A 342 -34.08 10.19 25.04
N ALA A 343 -35.41 10.13 25.12
CA ALA A 343 -36.28 11.22 24.64
C ALA A 343 -36.05 12.51 25.45
N SER A 344 -35.95 12.41 26.77
CA SER A 344 -35.59 13.52 27.67
C SER A 344 -34.19 14.08 27.38
N ALA A 345 -33.24 13.22 27.03
CA ALA A 345 -31.86 13.60 26.73
C ALA A 345 -31.71 14.31 25.38
N GLN A 346 -32.42 13.83 24.36
CA GLN A 346 -32.46 14.46 23.03
C GLN A 346 -33.25 15.77 23.06
N ALA A 347 -34.38 15.82 23.77
CA ALA A 347 -35.16 17.03 23.99
C ALA A 347 -34.40 18.15 24.73
N LEU A 348 -33.28 17.81 25.40
CA LEU A 348 -32.41 18.79 26.03
C LEU A 348 -31.70 19.70 25.01
N GLY A 349 -31.39 19.20 23.80
CA GLY A 349 -30.56 19.91 22.82
C GLY A 349 -29.12 20.10 23.32
N ALA A 350 -28.42 18.99 23.55
CA ALA A 350 -27.01 18.94 23.94
C ALA A 350 -26.09 18.69 22.73
N ASP A 351 -24.80 19.07 22.82
CA ASP A 351 -23.80 18.74 21.78
C ASP A 351 -23.52 17.23 21.69
N VAL A 352 -23.69 16.52 22.83
CA VAL A 352 -23.49 15.07 22.98
C VAL A 352 -24.51 14.51 23.97
N VAL A 353 -25.20 13.43 23.59
CA VAL A 353 -25.87 12.54 24.55
C VAL A 353 -24.86 11.46 24.97
N PHE A 354 -24.57 11.34 26.27
CA PHE A 354 -23.58 10.40 26.81
C PHE A 354 -24.25 9.35 27.69
N VAL A 355 -24.34 8.12 27.16
CA VAL A 355 -25.05 7.01 27.81
C VAL A 355 -24.04 6.18 28.62
N HIS A 356 -24.24 6.12 29.95
CA HIS A 356 -23.32 5.49 30.90
C HIS A 356 -23.24 3.98 30.71
N SER A 357 -22.08 3.39 31.00
CA SER A 357 -21.83 1.97 30.75
C SER A 357 -22.76 1.04 31.54
N GLY A 358 -23.16 -0.07 30.92
CA GLY A 358 -24.12 -1.03 31.48
C GLY A 358 -25.59 -0.58 31.47
N THR A 359 -25.92 0.61 30.95
CA THR A 359 -27.32 1.07 30.82
C THR A 359 -28.11 0.17 29.88
N VAL A 360 -29.25 -0.35 30.34
CA VAL A 360 -30.18 -1.14 29.50
C VAL A 360 -31.49 -0.37 29.34
N LEU A 361 -31.84 -0.06 28.10
CA LEU A 361 -33.13 0.52 27.72
C LEU A 361 -33.98 -0.57 27.08
N THR A 362 -35.28 -0.63 27.39
CA THR A 362 -36.13 -1.76 26.99
C THR A 362 -37.49 -1.32 26.43
N GLY A 363 -38.05 -2.10 25.50
CA GLY A 363 -39.33 -1.81 24.87
C GLY A 363 -39.29 -0.52 24.06
N SER A 364 -40.29 0.36 24.19
CA SER A 364 -40.32 1.65 23.49
C SER A 364 -39.14 2.57 23.84
N ALA A 365 -38.52 2.42 25.02
CA ALA A 365 -37.31 3.19 25.38
C ALA A 365 -36.06 2.72 24.63
N ALA A 366 -36.10 1.54 23.99
CA ALA A 366 -35.03 1.02 23.14
C ALA A 366 -35.11 1.50 21.68
N GLN A 367 -36.07 2.37 21.33
CA GLN A 367 -36.16 2.98 20.00
C GLN A 367 -35.53 4.37 20.01
N LEU A 368 -34.40 4.50 19.33
CA LEU A 368 -33.63 5.73 19.23
C LEU A 368 -33.81 6.35 17.83
N VAL A 369 -34.56 7.45 17.74
CA VAL A 369 -34.70 8.24 16.51
C VAL A 369 -33.85 9.50 16.66
N MET A 370 -32.77 9.61 15.89
CA MET A 370 -31.77 10.67 16.04
C MET A 370 -32.21 12.00 15.40
N ASN A 371 -31.72 13.12 15.95
CA ASN A 371 -31.85 14.44 15.35
C ASN A 371 -30.70 14.73 14.37
N PRO A 372 -30.89 15.61 13.36
CA PRO A 372 -29.81 15.99 12.45
C PRO A 372 -28.62 16.64 13.19
N GLY A 373 -27.40 16.15 12.92
CA GLY A 373 -26.17 16.61 13.59
C GLY A 373 -25.95 16.09 15.01
N GLU A 374 -26.85 15.25 15.55
CA GLU A 374 -26.80 14.76 16.93
C GLU A 374 -25.71 13.70 17.16
N ARG A 375 -25.01 13.78 18.29
CA ARG A 375 -23.95 12.84 18.68
C ARG A 375 -24.39 12.03 19.88
N ILE A 376 -24.46 10.70 19.76
CA ILE A 376 -24.92 9.81 20.82
C ILE A 376 -23.86 8.74 21.08
N LEU A 377 -23.22 8.85 22.24
CA LEU A 377 -21.98 8.13 22.55
C LEU A 377 -22.21 7.24 23.79
N GLY A 378 -22.05 5.93 23.61
CA GLY A 378 -22.18 4.92 24.65
C GLY A 378 -20.84 4.63 25.31
N GLU A 379 -20.77 4.76 26.63
CA GLU A 379 -19.60 4.40 27.42
C GLU A 379 -19.50 2.88 27.57
N GLY A 380 -18.30 2.32 27.39
CA GLY A 380 -18.02 0.91 27.71
C GLY A 380 -17.05 0.23 26.75
N GLY A 381 -16.72 -1.03 27.02
CA GLY A 381 -15.88 -1.88 26.16
C GLY A 381 -14.49 -1.30 25.86
N GLY A 382 -13.99 -0.39 26.70
CA GLY A 382 -12.72 0.33 26.50
C GLY A 382 -12.76 1.46 25.45
N ILE A 383 -13.92 1.79 24.87
CA ILE A 383 -14.05 2.85 23.85
C ILE A 383 -13.78 4.21 24.49
N ARG A 384 -12.78 4.92 23.95
CA ARG A 384 -12.50 6.32 24.31
C ARG A 384 -13.17 7.25 23.30
N HIS A 385 -14.10 8.05 23.79
CA HIS A 385 -14.74 9.12 23.04
C HIS A 385 -13.90 10.40 23.10
N TRP A 386 -14.03 11.27 22.10
CA TRP A 386 -13.19 12.47 21.97
C TRP A 386 -14.02 13.71 21.63
N VAL A 387 -13.56 14.85 22.15
CA VAL A 387 -14.03 16.20 21.79
C VAL A 387 -12.84 17.09 21.45
N GLN A 388 -13.05 18.09 20.59
CA GLN A 388 -12.01 19.05 20.23
C GLN A 388 -12.19 20.31 21.07
N VAL A 389 -11.19 20.69 21.86
CA VAL A 389 -11.20 21.90 22.68
C VAL A 389 -10.26 22.94 22.05
N PRO A 390 -10.67 24.22 21.94
CA PRO A 390 -9.77 25.32 21.59
C PRO A 390 -8.48 25.31 22.42
N GLU A 391 -7.38 25.77 21.81
CA GLU A 391 -6.02 25.82 22.35
C GLU A 391 -5.37 24.49 22.81
N LEU A 392 -6.16 23.44 23.11
CA LEU A 392 -5.71 22.16 23.67
C LEU A 392 -5.77 20.98 22.67
N GLY A 393 -6.60 21.07 21.62
CA GLY A 393 -6.71 20.04 20.59
C GLY A 393 -7.72 18.93 20.93
N LEU A 394 -7.38 17.68 20.64
CA LEU A 394 -8.28 16.53 20.88
C LEU A 394 -8.15 16.01 22.31
N MET A 395 -9.25 16.08 23.06
CA MET A 395 -9.36 15.65 24.44
C MET A 395 -10.21 14.38 24.53
N ALA A 396 -9.67 13.33 25.17
CA ALA A 396 -10.43 12.13 25.48
C ALA A 396 -11.43 12.44 26.60
N MET A 397 -12.71 12.10 26.40
CA MET A 397 -13.75 12.28 27.41
C MET A 397 -13.45 11.40 28.66
N PRO A 398 -13.72 11.89 29.87
CA PRO A 398 -13.62 11.09 31.09
C PRO A 398 -14.72 10.01 31.12
N THR A 399 -14.52 8.98 31.95
CA THR A 399 -15.56 7.99 32.26
C THR A 399 -16.61 8.59 33.19
N ALA A 400 -17.90 8.42 32.87
CA ALA A 400 -18.99 8.76 33.77
C ALA A 400 -19.24 7.65 34.82
N ALA A 401 -19.19 6.37 34.43
CA ALA A 401 -19.33 5.24 35.36
C ALA A 401 -18.07 4.96 36.21
N GLY A 402 -17.02 5.79 36.09
CA GLY A 402 -15.73 5.61 36.78
C GLY A 402 -14.85 4.47 36.24
N ALA A 403 -15.41 3.56 35.45
CA ALA A 403 -14.70 2.50 34.74
C ALA A 403 -15.45 2.12 33.45
N TYR A 404 -14.75 1.53 32.48
CA TYR A 404 -15.36 1.04 31.24
C TYR A 404 -16.09 -0.29 31.47
N GLY A 405 -17.40 -0.21 31.79
CA GLY A 405 -18.28 -1.38 31.85
C GLY A 405 -18.68 -1.93 30.47
N ASN A 406 -19.78 -2.68 30.43
CA ASN A 406 -20.39 -3.14 29.17
C ASN A 406 -20.95 -1.95 28.37
N TRP A 407 -21.09 -2.10 27.04
CA TRP A 407 -21.82 -1.11 26.23
C TRP A 407 -23.27 -0.95 26.70
N PRO A 408 -23.90 0.21 26.49
CA PRO A 408 -25.34 0.37 26.67
C PRO A 408 -26.11 -0.52 25.68
N VAL A 409 -27.22 -1.07 26.15
CA VAL A 409 -28.04 -2.05 25.41
C VAL A 409 -29.41 -1.46 25.10
N LEU A 410 -29.78 -1.44 23.82
CA LEU A 410 -31.14 -1.24 23.35
C LEU A 410 -31.79 -2.63 23.21
N GLN A 411 -32.82 -2.94 23.99
CA GLN A 411 -33.39 -4.28 24.10
C GLN A 411 -34.89 -4.35 23.79
N ASN A 412 -35.31 -5.36 23.04
CA ASN A 412 -36.71 -5.66 22.74
C ASN A 412 -37.47 -4.45 22.12
N ALA A 413 -36.81 -3.68 21.25
CA ALA A 413 -37.41 -2.55 20.56
C ALA A 413 -38.62 -3.01 19.72
N PRO A 414 -39.83 -2.43 19.87
CA PRO A 414 -41.05 -2.90 19.18
C PRO A 414 -41.13 -2.51 17.69
N GLY A 415 -40.06 -1.96 17.13
CA GLY A 415 -39.87 -1.66 15.72
C GLY A 415 -38.37 -1.57 15.44
N ASP A 416 -37.95 -0.64 14.57
CA ASP A 416 -36.53 -0.34 14.38
C ASP A 416 -35.92 0.20 15.69
N ALA A 417 -34.70 -0.23 16.03
CA ALA A 417 -34.02 0.17 17.27
C ALA A 417 -33.23 1.48 17.15
N ILE A 418 -32.61 1.74 16.00
CA ILE A 418 -31.87 2.98 15.72
C ILE A 418 -32.29 3.53 14.36
N THR A 419 -32.73 4.78 14.31
CA THR A 419 -33.03 5.52 13.08
C THR A 419 -32.12 6.74 13.01
N LEU A 420 -31.19 6.77 12.04
CA LEU A 420 -30.23 7.85 11.86
C LEU A 420 -30.83 9.09 11.18
N ALA A 421 -30.16 10.23 11.36
CA ALA A 421 -30.46 11.49 10.68
C ALA A 421 -29.21 12.05 9.98
N SER A 422 -29.37 13.04 9.11
CA SER A 422 -28.22 13.63 8.41
C SER A 422 -27.25 14.30 9.40
N GLY A 423 -25.97 14.01 9.31
CA GLY A 423 -24.93 14.54 10.21
C GLY A 423 -24.79 13.83 11.56
N SER A 424 -25.57 12.77 11.85
CA SER A 424 -25.58 12.13 13.17
C SER A 424 -24.42 11.16 13.41
N GLU A 425 -23.85 11.13 14.61
CA GLU A 425 -22.84 10.16 15.06
C GLU A 425 -23.43 9.25 16.15
N ILE A 426 -23.34 7.92 15.98
CA ILE A 426 -23.61 6.96 17.05
C ILE A 426 -22.42 6.01 17.27
N ASN A 427 -22.02 5.79 18.53
CA ASN A 427 -20.79 5.05 18.84
C ASN A 427 -20.91 4.22 20.14
N GLY A 428 -20.61 2.92 20.07
CA GLY A 428 -20.45 2.05 21.25
C GLY A 428 -21.76 1.54 21.86
N PHE A 429 -22.57 0.83 21.07
CA PHE A 429 -23.89 0.32 21.49
C PHE A 429 -24.10 -1.15 21.14
N GLN A 430 -24.96 -1.82 21.91
CA GLN A 430 -25.53 -3.11 21.56
C GLN A 430 -27.04 -2.99 21.32
N VAL A 431 -27.55 -3.63 20.27
CA VAL A 431 -28.98 -3.83 20.01
C VAL A 431 -29.30 -5.31 20.21
N THR A 432 -30.37 -5.63 20.92
CA THR A 432 -30.86 -7.01 21.14
C THR A 432 -32.35 -7.12 20.86
N ASN A 433 -32.76 -8.14 20.09
CA ASN A 433 -34.16 -8.49 19.82
C ASN A 433 -35.03 -7.32 19.30
N ALA A 434 -34.52 -6.51 18.36
CA ALA A 434 -35.34 -5.50 17.70
C ALA A 434 -36.42 -6.19 16.84
N ALA A 435 -37.67 -5.76 16.93
CA ALA A 435 -38.74 -6.33 16.10
C ALA A 435 -38.66 -5.87 14.63
N GLY A 436 -38.12 -4.67 14.41
CA GLY A 436 -37.71 -4.17 13.10
C GLY A 436 -36.22 -4.38 12.83
N SER A 437 -35.62 -3.49 12.05
CA SER A 437 -34.19 -3.49 11.76
C SER A 437 -33.36 -2.99 12.97
N GLY A 438 -32.11 -3.46 13.08
CA GLY A 438 -31.19 -3.03 14.13
C GLY A 438 -30.78 -1.56 14.00
N LEU A 439 -30.50 -1.11 12.76
CA LEU A 439 -30.26 0.28 12.41
C LEU A 439 -30.82 0.60 11.01
N VAL A 440 -31.47 1.75 10.87
CA VAL A 440 -32.02 2.28 9.61
C VAL A 440 -31.47 3.68 9.33
N ALA A 441 -31.09 3.93 8.07
CA ALA A 441 -30.68 5.22 7.55
C ALA A 441 -31.36 5.47 6.19
N ASN A 442 -32.39 6.31 6.14
CA ASN A 442 -33.23 6.48 4.94
C ASN A 442 -33.28 7.94 4.46
N GLY A 443 -32.73 8.21 3.27
CA GLY A 443 -32.71 9.54 2.65
C GLY A 443 -31.75 10.55 3.30
N ILE A 444 -30.80 10.08 4.12
CA ILE A 444 -29.89 10.93 4.91
C ILE A 444 -28.49 11.07 4.27
N SER A 445 -27.65 11.92 4.87
CA SER A 445 -26.24 12.10 4.48
C SER A 445 -25.31 12.45 5.64
N ASN A 446 -24.02 12.13 5.50
CA ASN A 446 -22.94 12.55 6.40
C ASN A 446 -23.07 12.02 7.84
N ALA A 447 -23.57 10.80 8.02
CA ALA A 447 -23.71 10.14 9.33
C ALA A 447 -22.62 9.09 9.57
N SER A 448 -22.32 8.80 10.84
CA SER A 448 -21.32 7.79 11.24
C SER A 448 -21.80 6.86 12.36
N VAL A 449 -21.33 5.61 12.29
CA VAL A 449 -21.74 4.49 13.14
C VAL A 449 -20.50 3.68 13.53
N HIS A 450 -20.14 3.65 14.80
CA HIS A 450 -18.91 3.01 15.27
C HIS A 450 -19.19 2.02 16.40
N ASN A 451 -18.54 0.85 16.37
CA ASN A 451 -18.61 -0.14 17.44
C ASN A 451 -20.07 -0.53 17.78
N LEU A 452 -20.78 -1.06 16.79
CA LEU A 452 -22.19 -1.44 16.91
C LEU A 452 -22.33 -2.96 16.81
N ALA A 453 -22.89 -3.57 17.86
CA ALA A 453 -23.31 -4.98 17.86
C ALA A 453 -24.83 -5.08 17.77
N ILE A 454 -25.35 -5.89 16.87
CA ILE A 454 -26.79 -6.16 16.69
C ILE A 454 -27.00 -7.66 16.79
N ASP A 455 -27.94 -8.10 17.63
CA ASP A 455 -28.25 -9.49 17.89
C ASP A 455 -29.77 -9.74 17.84
N GLY A 456 -30.25 -10.56 16.89
CA GLY A 456 -31.66 -10.96 16.80
C GLY A 456 -32.62 -9.90 16.24
N ALA A 457 -32.23 -9.12 15.23
CA ALA A 457 -33.15 -8.18 14.57
C ALA A 457 -34.20 -8.90 13.68
N GLY A 458 -35.47 -8.53 13.79
CA GLY A 458 -36.57 -9.05 12.97
C GLY A 458 -36.59 -8.51 11.54
N GLY A 459 -35.97 -7.35 11.31
CA GLY A 459 -35.66 -6.79 10.00
C GLY A 459 -34.25 -7.14 9.53
N TRP A 460 -33.57 -6.15 8.96
CA TRP A 460 -32.13 -6.24 8.66
C TRP A 460 -31.30 -5.90 9.89
N GLY A 461 -30.05 -6.33 9.95
CA GLY A 461 -29.11 -5.82 10.96
C GLY A 461 -28.90 -4.32 10.77
N ILE A 462 -28.40 -3.93 9.59
CA ILE A 462 -28.19 -2.54 9.17
C ILE A 462 -28.83 -2.34 7.80
N GLN A 463 -29.54 -1.22 7.64
CA GLN A 463 -30.25 -0.88 6.41
C GLN A 463 -30.01 0.59 6.02
N THR A 464 -29.30 0.82 4.92
CA THR A 464 -29.18 2.15 4.30
C THR A 464 -30.03 2.21 3.02
N LEU A 465 -30.82 3.28 2.90
CA LEU A 465 -31.76 3.50 1.79
C LEU A 465 -31.55 4.92 1.24
N ASN A 466 -31.29 5.05 -0.06
CA ASN A 466 -31.19 6.33 -0.77
C ASN A 466 -30.25 7.36 -0.12
N THR A 467 -29.18 6.91 0.53
CA THR A 467 -28.23 7.78 1.24
C THR A 467 -27.33 8.54 0.27
N SER A 468 -26.87 9.72 0.68
CA SER A 468 -25.96 10.57 -0.10
C SER A 468 -24.82 11.14 0.76
N GLY A 469 -23.86 11.84 0.15
CA GLY A 469 -22.70 12.38 0.88
C GLY A 469 -21.77 11.27 1.39
N ARG A 470 -21.22 11.42 2.60
CA ARG A 470 -20.39 10.39 3.24
C ARG A 470 -21.20 9.56 4.23
N MET A 471 -20.90 8.27 4.36
CA MET A 471 -21.43 7.41 5.42
C MET A 471 -20.27 6.59 5.98
N ASP A 472 -19.98 6.69 7.28
CA ASP A 472 -18.83 6.00 7.89
C ASP A 472 -19.26 4.98 8.93
N PHE A 473 -19.08 3.70 8.62
CA PHE A 473 -19.27 2.59 9.54
C PHE A 473 -17.92 2.04 10.00
N SER A 474 -17.82 1.58 11.25
CA SER A 474 -16.69 0.76 11.70
C SER A 474 -17.02 -0.22 12.82
N ASN A 475 -16.26 -1.32 12.88
CA ASN A 475 -16.34 -2.36 13.90
C ASN A 475 -17.79 -2.89 14.11
N LEU A 476 -18.39 -3.36 13.02
CA LEU A 476 -19.75 -3.88 13.01
C LEU A 476 -19.81 -5.38 13.34
N SER A 477 -20.79 -5.77 14.15
CA SER A 477 -21.16 -7.18 14.36
C SER A 477 -22.66 -7.36 14.25
N VAL A 478 -23.12 -8.18 13.31
CA VAL A 478 -24.54 -8.52 13.14
C VAL A 478 -24.74 -10.02 13.31
N ARG A 479 -25.64 -10.42 14.21
CA ARG A 479 -26.04 -11.82 14.42
C ARG A 479 -27.56 -11.97 14.40
N GLY A 480 -28.04 -13.08 13.84
CA GLY A 480 -29.45 -13.49 13.98
C GLY A 480 -30.46 -12.58 13.28
N ALA A 481 -30.03 -11.74 12.34
CA ALA A 481 -30.91 -10.80 11.65
C ALA A 481 -31.76 -11.53 10.59
N ALA A 482 -33.09 -11.45 10.71
CA ALA A 482 -34.01 -12.31 9.99
C ALA A 482 -34.11 -12.00 8.49
N ALA A 483 -34.17 -10.71 8.10
CA ALA A 483 -34.21 -10.33 6.69
C ALA A 483 -32.82 -10.39 6.02
N GLY A 484 -31.75 -10.24 6.80
CA GLY A 484 -30.37 -10.25 6.32
C GLY A 484 -29.44 -9.38 7.16
N GLY A 485 -28.13 -9.45 6.89
CA GLY A 485 -27.11 -8.77 7.70
C GLY A 485 -27.04 -7.25 7.45
N ILE A 486 -26.56 -6.85 6.27
CA ILE A 486 -26.44 -5.44 5.85
C ILE A 486 -27.08 -5.25 4.47
N LEU A 487 -28.03 -4.33 4.37
CA LEU A 487 -28.60 -3.84 3.12
C LEU A 487 -28.15 -2.41 2.85
N MET A 488 -27.67 -2.13 1.64
CA MET A 488 -27.46 -0.79 1.11
C MET A 488 -28.18 -0.67 -0.23
N GLN A 489 -29.17 0.21 -0.34
CA GLN A 489 -30.05 0.29 -1.50
C GLN A 489 -30.27 1.72 -2.00
N GLY A 490 -29.94 1.96 -3.27
CA GLY A 490 -30.11 3.25 -3.95
C GLY A 490 -29.21 4.38 -3.45
N GLY A 491 -29.21 5.49 -4.19
CA GLY A 491 -28.50 6.71 -3.82
C GLY A 491 -27.02 6.73 -4.21
N SER A 492 -26.35 7.78 -3.76
CA SER A 492 -25.06 8.26 -4.26
C SER A 492 -23.99 8.47 -3.18
N ALA A 493 -24.18 7.89 -1.99
CA ALA A 493 -23.22 8.01 -0.90
C ALA A 493 -21.87 7.31 -1.19
N THR A 494 -20.79 7.89 -0.70
CA THR A 494 -19.53 7.18 -0.40
C THR A 494 -19.66 6.54 0.98
N THR A 495 -19.89 5.23 1.02
CA THR A 495 -20.06 4.45 2.25
C THR A 495 -18.79 3.67 2.56
N ASN A 496 -18.11 4.04 3.65
CA ASN A 496 -16.94 3.31 4.16
C ASN A 496 -17.39 2.37 5.28
N VAL A 497 -16.92 1.13 5.28
CA VAL A 497 -17.16 0.13 6.32
C VAL A 497 -15.81 -0.45 6.76
N SER A 498 -15.25 0.16 7.79
CA SER A 498 -13.86 -0.02 8.19
C SER A 498 -13.65 -0.95 9.39
N GLY A 499 -12.49 -1.60 9.43
CA GLY A 499 -12.22 -2.71 10.35
C GLY A 499 -13.02 -3.97 10.00
N LEU A 500 -12.93 -4.99 10.88
CA LEU A 500 -13.53 -6.29 10.64
C LEU A 500 -15.05 -6.28 10.89
N THR A 501 -15.82 -6.38 9.81
CA THR A 501 -17.27 -6.61 9.84
C THR A 501 -17.57 -8.09 10.02
N ARG A 502 -18.33 -8.45 11.06
CA ARG A 502 -18.80 -9.82 11.30
C ARG A 502 -20.30 -9.93 11.04
N ILE A 503 -20.71 -10.95 10.28
CA ILE A 503 -22.11 -11.27 10.04
C ILE A 503 -22.32 -12.77 10.22
N SER A 504 -23.28 -13.16 11.05
CA SER A 504 -23.61 -14.57 11.28
C SER A 504 -25.09 -14.82 11.50
N GLN A 505 -25.55 -16.04 11.24
CA GLN A 505 -26.94 -16.47 11.52
C GLN A 505 -27.98 -15.56 10.80
N SER A 506 -27.66 -15.04 9.61
CA SER A 506 -28.57 -14.19 8.84
C SER A 506 -29.62 -15.05 8.14
N GLY A 507 -30.91 -14.74 8.34
CA GLY A 507 -32.00 -15.49 7.71
C GLY A 507 -32.03 -15.31 6.20
N GLY A 508 -31.89 -14.07 5.74
CA GLY A 508 -31.61 -13.72 4.35
C GLY A 508 -30.12 -13.52 4.06
N ASN A 509 -29.83 -12.70 3.05
CA ASN A 509 -28.48 -12.43 2.57
C ASN A 509 -27.62 -11.78 3.67
N ALA A 510 -26.35 -12.16 3.78
CA ALA A 510 -25.47 -11.52 4.76
C ALA A 510 -25.15 -10.06 4.35
N ILE A 511 -24.87 -9.80 3.08
CA ILE A 511 -24.73 -8.44 2.51
C ILE A 511 -25.57 -8.33 1.23
N SER A 512 -26.21 -7.18 1.01
CA SER A 512 -26.92 -6.84 -0.22
C SER A 512 -26.69 -5.39 -0.64
N LEU A 513 -26.15 -5.18 -1.83
CA LEU A 513 -25.90 -3.87 -2.44
C LEU A 513 -26.78 -3.73 -3.69
N ILE A 514 -27.81 -2.88 -3.65
CA ILE A 514 -28.89 -2.88 -4.65
C ILE A 514 -29.08 -1.49 -5.26
N GLY A 515 -28.95 -1.36 -6.59
CA GLY A 515 -29.40 -0.19 -7.33
C GLY A 515 -28.65 1.12 -7.04
N LEU A 516 -27.41 1.06 -6.53
CA LEU A 516 -26.62 2.27 -6.25
C LEU A 516 -26.30 3.04 -7.54
N ASP A 517 -26.43 4.37 -7.48
CA ASP A 517 -26.22 5.26 -8.63
C ASP A 517 -24.74 5.29 -9.07
N SER A 518 -24.46 5.84 -10.25
CA SER A 518 -23.11 5.91 -10.83
C SER A 518 -22.09 6.69 -9.99
N ALA A 519 -22.55 7.54 -9.06
CA ALA A 519 -21.72 8.23 -8.08
C ALA A 519 -21.61 7.51 -6.72
N GLY A 520 -22.45 6.51 -6.46
CA GLY A 520 -22.45 5.73 -5.23
C GLY A 520 -21.24 4.80 -5.14
N GLN A 521 -20.64 4.71 -3.97
CA GLN A 521 -19.45 3.89 -3.72
C GLN A 521 -19.58 3.19 -2.38
N VAL A 522 -19.29 1.89 -2.33
CA VAL A 522 -19.23 1.12 -1.07
C VAL A 522 -17.85 0.50 -0.93
N LEU A 523 -17.20 0.78 0.19
CA LEU A 523 -15.85 0.34 0.53
C LEU A 523 -15.93 -0.50 1.81
N PHE A 524 -15.51 -1.75 1.76
CA PHE A 524 -15.37 -2.63 2.94
C PHE A 524 -13.90 -3.01 3.15
N ASP A 525 -13.45 -3.07 4.40
CA ASP A 525 -12.15 -3.65 4.79
C ASP A 525 -12.23 -5.20 4.82
N ASP A 526 -12.15 -5.81 6.00
CA ASP A 526 -12.30 -7.25 6.19
C ASP A 526 -13.75 -7.62 6.55
N ILE A 527 -14.22 -8.73 5.97
CA ILE A 527 -15.56 -9.28 6.19
C ILE A 527 -15.45 -10.76 6.55
N SER A 528 -16.15 -11.15 7.62
CA SER A 528 -16.36 -12.54 8.00
C SER A 528 -17.84 -12.85 8.02
N ILE A 529 -18.27 -13.70 7.09
CA ILE A 529 -19.63 -14.24 6.98
C ILE A 529 -19.59 -15.74 7.32
N SER A 530 -20.39 -16.14 8.30
CA SER A 530 -20.56 -17.54 8.73
C SER A 530 -22.04 -17.84 9.02
N GLU A 531 -22.41 -19.11 9.08
CA GLU A 531 -23.76 -19.58 9.42
C GLU A 531 -24.88 -18.84 8.62
N ARG A 532 -24.66 -18.63 7.31
CA ARG A 532 -25.58 -17.87 6.45
C ARG A 532 -26.79 -18.71 6.01
N GLY A 533 -27.99 -18.12 6.01
CA GLY A 533 -29.20 -18.74 5.46
C GLY A 533 -29.29 -18.66 3.93
N ALA A 534 -28.93 -17.51 3.35
CA ALA A 534 -29.01 -17.25 1.91
C ALA A 534 -27.64 -16.85 1.30
N MET A 535 -27.60 -15.86 0.41
CA MET A 535 -26.36 -15.47 -0.27
C MET A 535 -25.39 -14.76 0.70
N GLY A 536 -24.09 -14.94 0.48
CA GLY A 536 -23.07 -14.22 1.26
C GLY A 536 -23.05 -12.74 0.92
N VAL A 537 -22.65 -12.41 -0.30
CA VAL A 537 -22.70 -11.05 -0.85
C VAL A 537 -23.58 -11.07 -2.10
N SER A 538 -24.65 -10.28 -2.10
CA SER A 538 -25.50 -10.05 -3.28
C SER A 538 -25.32 -8.62 -3.77
N ILE A 539 -25.12 -8.45 -5.07
CA ILE A 539 -24.97 -7.16 -5.74
C ILE A 539 -25.89 -7.16 -6.96
N ALA A 540 -26.82 -6.20 -7.04
CA ALA A 540 -27.81 -6.15 -8.12
C ALA A 540 -28.01 -4.72 -8.62
N ASN A 541 -28.11 -4.53 -9.93
CA ASN A 541 -28.36 -3.23 -10.55
C ASN A 541 -27.33 -2.13 -10.17
N LEU A 542 -26.08 -2.51 -9.85
CA LEU A 542 -25.03 -1.59 -9.44
C LEU A 542 -24.57 -0.75 -10.65
N LYS A 543 -24.68 0.58 -10.55
CA LYS A 543 -24.12 1.52 -11.54
C LYS A 543 -22.82 2.18 -11.06
N GLY A 544 -22.68 2.33 -9.74
CA GLY A 544 -21.50 2.88 -9.07
C GLY A 544 -20.40 1.84 -8.84
N SER A 545 -19.78 1.84 -7.65
CA SER A 545 -18.75 0.86 -7.31
C SER A 545 -18.94 0.17 -5.96
N ALA A 546 -18.48 -1.09 -5.89
CA ALA A 546 -18.31 -1.87 -4.67
C ALA A 546 -16.87 -2.38 -4.60
N SER A 547 -16.19 -2.15 -3.47
CA SER A 547 -14.78 -2.47 -3.29
C SER A 547 -14.54 -3.13 -1.93
N PHE A 548 -14.15 -4.39 -1.96
CA PHE A 548 -13.82 -5.22 -0.81
C PHE A 548 -12.29 -5.27 -0.70
N GLN A 549 -11.73 -4.35 0.07
CA GLN A 549 -10.30 -4.02 0.10
C GLN A 549 -9.48 -5.00 0.94
N GLY A 550 -10.07 -5.58 1.98
CA GLY A 550 -9.48 -6.64 2.78
C GLY A 550 -9.85 -8.03 2.27
N THR A 551 -10.19 -8.89 3.22
CA THR A 551 -10.59 -10.28 3.02
C THR A 551 -12.10 -10.39 3.05
N THR A 552 -12.72 -10.90 2.00
CA THR A 552 -14.12 -11.35 2.04
C THR A 552 -14.14 -12.85 2.30
N GLY A 553 -14.24 -13.25 3.57
CA GLY A 553 -14.38 -14.65 3.98
C GLY A 553 -15.85 -15.02 4.11
N ILE A 554 -16.31 -16.00 3.32
CA ILE A 554 -17.71 -16.45 3.27
C ILE A 554 -17.77 -17.96 3.43
N ASN A 555 -18.21 -18.42 4.60
CA ASN A 555 -18.45 -19.83 4.88
C ASN A 555 -19.91 -20.24 4.62
N ASN A 556 -20.17 -21.55 4.69
CA ASN A 556 -21.47 -22.16 4.42
C ASN A 556 -21.83 -23.25 5.46
N GLU A 557 -21.66 -22.95 6.75
CA GLU A 557 -21.87 -23.92 7.84
C GLU A 557 -23.31 -24.46 7.93
N LEU A 558 -24.31 -23.72 7.43
CA LEU A 558 -25.71 -24.16 7.33
C LEU A 558 -26.03 -24.89 6.01
N LEU A 559 -25.01 -25.18 5.19
CA LEU A 559 -25.09 -25.96 3.95
C LEU A 559 -26.07 -25.41 2.89
N THR A 560 -26.32 -24.09 2.89
CA THR A 560 -27.29 -23.47 1.97
C THR A 560 -26.87 -23.62 0.51
N THR A 561 -27.87 -23.72 -0.37
CA THR A 561 -27.71 -23.89 -1.83
C THR A 561 -27.61 -22.57 -2.59
N GLN A 562 -27.45 -21.45 -1.87
CA GLN A 562 -27.34 -20.10 -2.42
C GLN A 562 -25.88 -19.66 -2.59
N SER A 563 -25.61 -18.83 -3.60
CA SER A 563 -24.27 -18.36 -3.97
C SER A 563 -23.50 -17.72 -2.80
N ALA A 564 -22.18 -17.86 -2.77
CA ALA A 564 -21.36 -17.10 -1.83
C ALA A 564 -21.25 -15.63 -2.27
N VAL A 565 -21.06 -15.40 -3.58
CA VAL A 565 -21.18 -14.08 -4.22
C VAL A 565 -22.11 -14.17 -5.42
N ASP A 566 -23.03 -13.22 -5.54
CA ASP A 566 -23.90 -13.02 -6.71
C ASP A 566 -23.82 -11.56 -7.18
N VAL A 567 -23.55 -11.35 -8.47
CA VAL A 567 -23.50 -10.03 -9.11
C VAL A 567 -24.36 -10.04 -10.37
N ARG A 568 -25.44 -9.26 -10.38
CA ARG A 568 -26.43 -9.27 -11.46
C ARG A 568 -26.79 -7.89 -11.99
N ASP A 569 -27.11 -7.84 -13.28
CA ASP A 569 -27.71 -6.68 -13.98
C ASP A 569 -26.93 -5.37 -13.76
N SER A 570 -25.61 -5.45 -13.58
CA SER A 570 -24.78 -4.36 -13.07
C SER A 570 -23.83 -3.80 -14.14
N SER A 571 -23.85 -2.47 -14.31
CA SER A 571 -22.98 -1.73 -15.23
C SER A 571 -21.76 -1.10 -14.54
N GLY A 572 -21.69 -1.15 -13.21
CA GLY A 572 -20.66 -0.55 -12.38
C GLY A 572 -19.39 -1.39 -12.25
N SER A 573 -18.64 -1.19 -11.17
CA SER A 573 -17.43 -1.98 -10.89
C SER A 573 -17.47 -2.67 -9.53
N VAL A 574 -17.22 -3.98 -9.52
CA VAL A 574 -17.11 -4.81 -8.31
C VAL A 574 -15.67 -5.29 -8.17
N ASN A 575 -15.05 -5.08 -7.02
CA ASN A 575 -13.64 -5.38 -6.80
C ASN A 575 -13.44 -6.14 -5.48
N PHE A 576 -12.82 -7.32 -5.54
CA PHE A 576 -12.42 -8.11 -4.36
C PHE A 576 -10.90 -8.24 -4.32
N ASN A 577 -10.23 -7.71 -3.29
CA ASN A 577 -8.79 -7.92 -3.12
C ASN A 577 -8.46 -9.38 -2.77
N ARG A 578 -9.25 -10.00 -1.89
CA ARG A 578 -9.19 -11.44 -1.61
C ARG A 578 -10.56 -11.99 -1.25
N LEU A 579 -11.10 -12.87 -2.10
CA LEU A 579 -12.35 -13.59 -1.87
C LEU A 579 -12.05 -15.04 -1.47
N ILE A 580 -12.64 -15.48 -0.36
CA ILE A 580 -12.56 -16.87 0.14
C ILE A 580 -13.98 -17.38 0.30
N ALA A 581 -14.39 -18.32 -0.54
CA ALA A 581 -15.72 -18.92 -0.54
C ALA A 581 -15.64 -20.41 -0.17
N SER A 582 -16.07 -20.77 1.03
CA SER A 582 -15.94 -22.12 1.59
C SER A 582 -17.23 -22.93 1.40
N ASP A 583 -17.08 -24.19 0.96
CA ASP A 583 -18.13 -25.22 0.95
C ASP A 583 -19.42 -24.80 0.22
N THR A 584 -19.26 -24.20 -0.96
CA THR A 584 -20.37 -23.74 -1.82
C THR A 584 -21.17 -24.91 -2.40
N ARG A 585 -22.49 -24.77 -2.55
CA ARG A 585 -23.41 -25.84 -2.99
C ARG A 585 -24.57 -25.30 -3.85
N GLY A 586 -25.14 -26.15 -4.71
CA GLY A 586 -26.31 -25.83 -5.52
C GLY A 586 -26.05 -24.75 -6.57
N ALA A 587 -26.35 -23.49 -6.23
CA ALA A 587 -26.02 -22.34 -7.07
C ALA A 587 -24.50 -22.16 -7.23
N ALA A 588 -24.11 -21.35 -8.23
CA ALA A 588 -22.70 -21.08 -8.45
C ALA A 588 -22.06 -20.37 -7.25
N GLY A 589 -20.86 -20.78 -6.83
CA GLY A 589 -20.19 -20.23 -5.66
C GLY A 589 -19.91 -18.73 -5.82
N VAL A 590 -19.37 -18.34 -6.98
CA VAL A 590 -19.41 -16.96 -7.51
C VAL A 590 -20.27 -16.98 -8.77
N ASN A 591 -21.31 -16.13 -8.82
CA ASN A 591 -22.23 -16.05 -9.95
C ASN A 591 -22.27 -14.61 -10.49
N LEU A 592 -21.94 -14.42 -11.76
CA LEU A 592 -21.96 -13.14 -12.47
C LEU A 592 -22.88 -13.27 -13.69
N GLN A 593 -23.95 -12.48 -13.79
CA GLN A 593 -24.91 -12.55 -14.91
C GLN A 593 -25.43 -11.18 -15.37
N ASN A 594 -25.59 -10.99 -16.68
CA ASN A 594 -26.17 -9.80 -17.31
C ASN A 594 -25.47 -8.48 -16.93
N ASN A 595 -24.15 -8.52 -16.69
CA ASN A 595 -23.39 -7.36 -16.23
C ASN A 595 -22.68 -6.71 -17.42
N THR A 596 -22.89 -5.42 -17.68
CA THR A 596 -22.06 -4.68 -18.66
C THR A 596 -20.82 -4.04 -18.02
N GLY A 597 -20.63 -4.25 -16.71
CA GLY A 597 -19.58 -3.66 -15.90
C GLY A 597 -18.27 -4.47 -15.86
N ILE A 598 -17.46 -4.22 -14.83
CA ILE A 598 -16.19 -4.93 -14.59
C ILE A 598 -16.17 -5.55 -13.19
N THR A 599 -15.99 -6.87 -13.13
CA THR A 599 -15.71 -7.60 -11.89
C THR A 599 -14.22 -7.96 -11.83
N THR A 600 -13.51 -7.50 -10.81
CA THR A 600 -12.09 -7.83 -10.56
C THR A 600 -11.95 -8.61 -9.25
N ILE A 601 -11.27 -9.75 -9.28
CA ILE A 601 -10.90 -10.52 -8.08
C ILE A 601 -9.38 -10.71 -8.09
N SER A 602 -8.66 -10.01 -7.22
CA SER A 602 -7.18 -10.09 -7.20
C SER A 602 -6.66 -11.42 -6.64
N THR A 603 -7.44 -12.10 -5.80
CA THR A 603 -7.19 -13.48 -5.34
C THR A 603 -8.52 -14.18 -5.04
N LEU A 604 -8.77 -15.31 -5.70
CA LEU A 604 -9.95 -16.14 -5.51
C LEU A 604 -9.56 -17.49 -4.90
N ASN A 605 -10.09 -17.84 -3.73
CA ASN A 605 -10.03 -19.20 -3.20
C ASN A 605 -11.45 -19.73 -3.00
N LEU A 606 -11.78 -20.82 -3.68
CA LEU A 606 -13.13 -21.37 -3.70
C LEU A 606 -13.11 -22.89 -3.51
N THR A 607 -13.92 -23.37 -2.56
CA THR A 607 -14.30 -24.78 -2.45
C THR A 607 -15.80 -24.95 -2.66
N GLY A 608 -16.17 -26.04 -3.35
CA GLY A 608 -17.57 -26.33 -3.65
C GLY A 608 -17.86 -27.81 -3.85
N GLN A 609 -19.13 -28.17 -3.78
CA GLN A 609 -19.60 -29.52 -4.07
C GLN A 609 -21.03 -29.52 -4.64
N ASN A 610 -21.24 -30.34 -5.68
CA ASN A 610 -22.51 -30.47 -6.40
C ASN A 610 -23.04 -29.11 -6.88
N ASN A 611 -22.15 -28.28 -7.45
CA ASN A 611 -22.43 -26.94 -7.91
C ASN A 611 -21.46 -26.49 -9.03
N THR A 612 -21.54 -25.23 -9.42
CA THR A 612 -20.52 -24.57 -10.26
C THR A 612 -19.64 -23.69 -9.37
N GLY A 613 -18.32 -23.71 -9.55
CA GLY A 613 -17.41 -22.86 -8.77
C GLY A 613 -17.59 -21.38 -9.10
N VAL A 614 -17.24 -20.99 -10.33
CA VAL A 614 -17.52 -19.66 -10.89
C VAL A 614 -18.42 -19.80 -12.12
N ARG A 615 -19.50 -19.02 -12.17
CA ARG A 615 -20.30 -18.78 -13.39
C ARG A 615 -20.19 -17.32 -13.83
N ALA A 616 -19.96 -17.08 -15.11
CA ALA A 616 -19.89 -15.75 -15.72
C ALA A 616 -20.59 -15.73 -17.09
N TYR A 617 -21.88 -15.41 -17.12
CA TYR A 617 -22.70 -15.37 -18.36
C TYR A 617 -23.08 -13.94 -18.71
N ASP A 618 -22.68 -13.44 -19.88
CA ASP A 618 -22.85 -12.03 -20.25
C ASP A 618 -22.39 -11.10 -19.10
N ALA A 619 -21.19 -11.38 -18.57
CA ALA A 619 -20.68 -10.76 -17.34
C ALA A 619 -19.75 -9.57 -17.59
N GLY A 620 -19.73 -9.04 -18.81
CA GLY A 620 -19.00 -7.83 -19.18
C GLY A 620 -17.52 -8.12 -19.25
N LYS A 621 -16.74 -7.63 -18.28
CA LYS A 621 -15.36 -8.09 -18.07
C LYS A 621 -15.13 -8.70 -16.69
N LEU A 622 -14.68 -9.96 -16.68
CA LEU A 622 -14.18 -10.67 -15.51
C LEU A 622 -12.64 -10.70 -15.53
N ARG A 623 -12.03 -10.11 -14.50
CA ARG A 623 -10.57 -10.13 -14.27
C ARG A 623 -10.28 -10.94 -13.02
N ILE A 624 -9.44 -11.98 -13.11
CA ILE A 624 -8.94 -12.71 -11.93
C ILE A 624 -7.42 -12.68 -11.95
N ASN A 625 -6.82 -12.09 -10.91
CA ASN A 625 -5.39 -11.80 -10.84
C ASN A 625 -4.87 -11.16 -12.16
N PRO A 626 -5.44 -10.01 -12.58
CA PRO A 626 -5.03 -9.33 -13.80
C PRO A 626 -3.56 -8.90 -13.76
N ALA A 627 -2.92 -8.83 -14.94
CA ALA A 627 -1.54 -8.38 -15.03
C ALA A 627 -1.42 -6.91 -14.60
N GLY A 628 -0.57 -6.63 -13.62
CA GLY A 628 -0.15 -5.28 -13.27
C GLY A 628 0.98 -4.78 -14.18
N THR A 629 1.52 -3.59 -13.89
CA THR A 629 2.73 -3.06 -14.54
C THR A 629 3.96 -3.97 -14.38
N ASN A 630 3.94 -4.90 -13.43
CA ASN A 630 4.99 -5.87 -13.16
C ASN A 630 4.63 -7.30 -13.63
N GLY A 631 3.55 -7.46 -14.42
CA GLY A 631 3.05 -8.77 -14.86
C GLY A 631 2.02 -9.41 -13.91
N VAL A 632 1.85 -10.72 -14.04
CA VAL A 632 0.92 -11.55 -13.24
C VAL A 632 1.63 -12.03 -11.97
N ASP A 633 1.00 -11.92 -10.81
CA ASP A 633 1.53 -12.48 -9.56
C ASP A 633 1.08 -13.93 -9.40
N LEU A 634 2.00 -14.87 -9.66
CA LEU A 634 1.73 -16.31 -9.60
C LEU A 634 1.31 -16.82 -8.21
N ASN A 635 1.54 -16.03 -7.15
CA ASN A 635 1.14 -16.34 -5.77
C ASN A 635 -0.29 -15.88 -5.46
N ARG A 636 -0.91 -15.07 -6.34
CA ARG A 636 -2.20 -14.41 -6.08
C ARG A 636 -3.36 -14.92 -6.91
N GLY A 637 -3.12 -15.72 -7.96
CA GLY A 637 -4.18 -16.32 -8.78
C GLY A 637 -5.22 -17.08 -7.96
N GLY A 638 -4.76 -17.78 -6.92
CA GLY A 638 -5.62 -18.55 -6.03
C GLY A 638 -6.14 -19.82 -6.69
N THR A 639 -7.11 -20.46 -6.03
CA THR A 639 -7.49 -21.85 -6.26
C THR A 639 -9.00 -22.02 -6.39
N ILE A 640 -9.44 -22.88 -7.30
CA ILE A 640 -10.82 -23.38 -7.36
C ILE A 640 -10.78 -24.90 -7.23
N SER A 641 -11.61 -25.47 -6.35
CA SER A 641 -11.77 -26.91 -6.19
C SER A 641 -13.24 -27.29 -6.01
N VAL A 642 -13.81 -28.04 -6.96
CA VAL A 642 -15.23 -28.44 -6.96
C VAL A 642 -15.39 -29.95 -7.11
N LEU A 643 -16.12 -30.57 -6.18
CA LEU A 643 -16.51 -31.98 -6.22
C LEU A 643 -17.87 -32.14 -6.91
N ASN A 644 -18.01 -33.12 -7.80
CA ASN A 644 -19.24 -33.40 -8.56
C ASN A 644 -19.80 -32.15 -9.27
N GLY A 645 -18.94 -31.35 -9.91
CA GLY A 645 -19.34 -30.04 -10.41
C GLY A 645 -18.25 -29.25 -11.14
N THR A 646 -18.70 -28.41 -12.08
CA THR A 646 -17.87 -27.57 -12.94
C THR A 646 -17.11 -26.52 -12.12
N ALA A 647 -15.80 -26.41 -12.27
CA ALA A 647 -15.00 -25.42 -11.55
C ALA A 647 -15.23 -23.99 -12.08
N PHE A 648 -15.29 -23.81 -13.40
CA PHE A 648 -15.43 -22.52 -14.06
C PHE A 648 -16.29 -22.64 -15.32
N ASP A 649 -17.24 -21.74 -15.49
CA ASP A 649 -18.28 -21.79 -16.53
C ASP A 649 -18.57 -20.36 -17.03
N ALA A 650 -18.00 -19.99 -18.17
CA ALA A 650 -18.21 -18.69 -18.80
C ALA A 650 -18.97 -18.80 -20.12
N GLU A 651 -19.69 -17.71 -20.43
CA GLU A 651 -20.29 -17.49 -21.74
C GLU A 651 -20.38 -15.98 -22.03
N LYS A 652 -20.06 -15.58 -23.27
CA LYS A 652 -20.22 -14.20 -23.78
C LYS A 652 -19.58 -13.12 -22.91
N THR A 653 -18.43 -13.43 -22.29
CA THR A 653 -17.74 -12.57 -21.33
C THR A 653 -16.31 -12.27 -21.78
N SER A 654 -15.82 -11.06 -21.51
CA SER A 654 -14.39 -10.74 -21.66
C SER A 654 -13.62 -11.24 -20.44
N LEU A 655 -12.70 -12.17 -20.64
CA LEU A 655 -11.88 -12.77 -19.59
C LEU A 655 -10.45 -12.22 -19.58
N GLU A 656 -9.93 -12.04 -18.37
CA GLU A 656 -8.53 -11.83 -18.08
C GLU A 656 -8.20 -12.59 -16.79
N VAL A 657 -8.11 -13.91 -16.91
CA VAL A 657 -8.14 -14.87 -15.80
C VAL A 657 -6.79 -15.58 -15.67
N ASN A 658 -6.11 -15.39 -14.54
CA ASN A 658 -4.84 -16.04 -14.20
C ASN A 658 -4.96 -16.82 -12.89
N MET A 659 -5.36 -18.09 -12.97
CA MET A 659 -5.50 -18.97 -11.80
C MET A 659 -4.17 -19.63 -11.43
N GLN A 660 -3.95 -19.87 -10.14
CA GLN A 660 -2.84 -20.73 -9.70
C GLN A 660 -3.22 -22.20 -9.94
N SER A 661 -4.42 -22.62 -9.52
CA SER A 661 -4.93 -23.95 -9.83
C SER A 661 -6.46 -24.01 -9.98
N ILE A 662 -6.92 -24.96 -10.81
CA ILE A 662 -8.33 -25.27 -11.02
C ILE A 662 -8.51 -26.78 -10.96
N SER A 663 -9.39 -27.25 -10.07
CA SER A 663 -9.73 -28.67 -9.93
C SER A 663 -11.24 -28.88 -9.96
N SER A 664 -11.66 -29.91 -10.68
CA SER A 664 -13.06 -30.32 -10.85
C SER A 664 -13.12 -31.85 -10.89
N SER A 665 -14.22 -32.44 -10.43
CA SER A 665 -14.47 -33.85 -10.61
C SER A 665 -15.94 -34.18 -10.84
N GLY A 666 -16.23 -35.26 -11.57
CA GLY A 666 -17.60 -35.77 -11.75
C GLY A 666 -18.55 -34.82 -12.50
N ALA A 667 -18.03 -33.83 -13.21
CA ALA A 667 -18.79 -32.79 -13.89
C ALA A 667 -19.05 -33.15 -15.36
N PRO A 668 -20.18 -32.75 -15.99
CA PRO A 668 -20.35 -32.95 -17.42
C PRO A 668 -19.32 -32.14 -18.23
N GLN A 669 -18.96 -30.94 -17.77
CA GLN A 669 -17.77 -30.18 -18.20
C GLN A 669 -17.01 -29.69 -16.96
N GLY A 670 -15.70 -29.94 -16.86
CA GLY A 670 -14.88 -29.52 -15.72
C GLY A 670 -14.58 -28.02 -15.72
N VAL A 671 -14.29 -27.47 -16.89
CA VAL A 671 -14.33 -26.05 -17.24
C VAL A 671 -15.07 -25.88 -18.57
N ARG A 672 -15.86 -24.81 -18.69
CA ARG A 672 -16.57 -24.41 -19.91
C ARG A 672 -16.28 -22.93 -20.23
N LEU A 673 -15.93 -22.65 -21.47
CA LEU A 673 -15.70 -21.30 -22.03
C LEU A 673 -16.40 -21.23 -23.39
N VAL A 674 -17.30 -20.26 -23.61
CA VAL A 674 -18.21 -20.24 -24.78
C VAL A 674 -18.46 -18.83 -25.31
N ASN A 675 -18.03 -18.55 -26.53
CA ASN A 675 -18.15 -17.26 -27.21
C ASN A 675 -17.57 -16.11 -26.34
N ASP A 676 -16.47 -16.41 -25.65
CA ASP A 676 -15.77 -15.52 -24.73
C ASP A 676 -14.60 -14.81 -25.45
N THR A 677 -14.02 -13.78 -24.83
CA THR A 677 -12.88 -13.02 -25.40
C THR A 677 -11.75 -12.84 -24.40
N GLY A 678 -10.55 -12.50 -24.87
CA GLY A 678 -9.36 -12.38 -24.04
C GLY A 678 -8.76 -13.72 -23.59
N SER A 679 -8.26 -13.80 -22.36
CA SER A 679 -7.36 -14.87 -21.93
C SER A 679 -7.78 -15.63 -20.69
N PHE A 680 -7.54 -16.94 -20.72
CA PHE A 680 -7.71 -17.87 -19.61
C PHE A 680 -6.42 -18.68 -19.39
N VAL A 681 -5.77 -18.48 -18.24
CA VAL A 681 -4.47 -19.08 -17.92
C VAL A 681 -4.50 -19.78 -16.58
N VAL A 682 -3.99 -21.01 -16.54
CA VAL A 682 -3.71 -21.78 -15.32
C VAL A 682 -2.22 -22.01 -15.21
N TRP A 683 -1.59 -21.53 -14.13
CA TRP A 683 -0.13 -21.45 -14.03
C TRP A 683 0.54 -22.60 -13.25
N GLY A 684 -0.13 -23.15 -12.24
CA GLY A 684 0.47 -24.09 -11.30
C GLY A 684 1.60 -23.48 -10.47
N ASN A 685 2.57 -24.31 -10.09
CA ASN A 685 3.81 -23.91 -9.41
C ASN A 685 5.05 -24.69 -9.90
N GLY A 686 4.98 -25.30 -11.09
CA GLY A 686 6.05 -26.11 -11.69
C GLY A 686 6.17 -27.55 -11.18
N ASN A 687 5.34 -27.97 -10.21
CA ASN A 687 5.22 -29.38 -9.84
C ASN A 687 4.11 -30.06 -10.66
N SER A 688 4.23 -31.38 -10.88
CA SER A 688 3.19 -32.19 -11.52
C SER A 688 1.82 -31.98 -10.87
N ALA A 689 0.77 -31.80 -11.69
CA ALA A 689 -0.62 -31.54 -11.27
C ALA A 689 -0.83 -30.27 -10.39
N SER A 690 0.18 -29.39 -10.26
CA SER A 690 0.07 -28.16 -9.45
C SER A 690 -0.89 -27.11 -10.03
N GLY A 691 -1.16 -27.16 -11.34
CA GLY A 691 -2.25 -26.41 -11.98
C GLY A 691 -3.64 -26.93 -11.61
N GLY A 692 -3.73 -28.01 -10.83
CA GLY A 692 -4.96 -28.67 -10.44
C GLY A 692 -5.28 -29.91 -11.28
N THR A 693 -6.37 -30.59 -10.91
CA THR A 693 -6.78 -31.85 -11.53
C THR A 693 -8.24 -31.82 -11.95
N ILE A 694 -8.52 -32.16 -13.21
CA ILE A 694 -9.87 -32.33 -13.75
C ILE A 694 -10.10 -33.83 -14.00
N ALA A 695 -11.02 -34.47 -13.28
CA ALA A 695 -11.12 -35.94 -13.30
C ALA A 695 -12.53 -36.53 -13.32
N ASN A 696 -12.69 -37.68 -13.97
CA ASN A 696 -13.94 -38.45 -14.04
C ASN A 696 -15.16 -37.64 -14.56
N GLY A 697 -14.92 -36.64 -15.42
CA GLY A 697 -15.97 -35.81 -16.04
C GLY A 697 -16.34 -36.25 -17.47
N GLY A 698 -17.32 -35.58 -18.06
CA GLY A 698 -17.66 -35.75 -19.49
C GLY A 698 -16.56 -35.16 -20.38
N THR A 699 -16.40 -33.84 -20.32
CA THR A 699 -15.27 -33.12 -20.91
C THR A 699 -14.46 -32.43 -19.82
N GLY A 700 -13.13 -32.48 -19.88
CA GLY A 700 -12.28 -31.81 -18.89
C GLY A 700 -12.33 -30.29 -19.04
N PHE A 701 -11.86 -29.77 -20.17
CA PHE A 701 -12.06 -28.39 -20.62
C PHE A 701 -12.85 -28.40 -21.92
N PHE A 702 -13.97 -27.68 -21.98
CA PHE A 702 -14.71 -27.39 -23.21
C PHE A 702 -14.55 -25.92 -23.57
N ILE A 703 -14.11 -25.65 -24.80
CA ILE A 703 -13.78 -24.32 -25.30
C ILE A 703 -14.43 -24.15 -26.68
N ASP A 704 -15.30 -23.16 -26.85
CA ASP A 704 -15.98 -22.85 -28.12
C ASP A 704 -15.89 -21.33 -28.33
N GLY A 705 -15.12 -20.86 -29.33
CA GLY A 705 -14.95 -19.44 -29.63
C GLY A 705 -14.21 -18.67 -28.51
N MET A 706 -12.88 -18.60 -28.62
CA MET A 706 -12.00 -17.94 -27.64
C MET A 706 -10.72 -17.40 -28.28
N GLU A 707 -10.04 -16.44 -27.64
CA GLU A 707 -8.73 -15.97 -28.12
C GLU A 707 -7.57 -16.83 -27.61
N THR A 708 -7.35 -16.95 -26.30
CA THR A 708 -6.17 -17.68 -25.77
C THR A 708 -6.46 -18.46 -24.49
N VAL A 709 -6.12 -19.76 -24.53
CA VAL A 709 -6.15 -20.66 -23.37
C VAL A 709 -4.76 -21.26 -23.15
N SER A 710 -4.23 -21.15 -21.93
CA SER A 710 -2.91 -21.68 -21.55
C SER A 710 -3.01 -22.48 -20.25
N LEU A 711 -2.66 -23.77 -20.33
CA LEU A 711 -2.82 -24.76 -19.27
C LEU A 711 -1.45 -25.33 -18.91
N ASN A 712 -0.94 -24.94 -17.73
CA ASN A 712 0.41 -25.28 -17.28
C ASN A 712 0.33 -26.20 -16.04
N SER A 713 1.12 -27.27 -16.01
CA SER A 713 1.21 -28.22 -14.90
C SER A 713 -0.13 -28.85 -14.46
N MET A 714 -1.12 -28.99 -15.35
CA MET A 714 -2.44 -29.57 -15.05
C MET A 714 -2.50 -31.09 -15.25
N ARG A 715 -3.38 -31.77 -14.52
CA ARG A 715 -3.71 -33.19 -14.75
C ARG A 715 -5.18 -33.36 -15.19
N PHE A 716 -5.37 -34.21 -16.20
CA PHE A 716 -6.66 -34.70 -16.68
C PHE A 716 -6.66 -36.22 -16.54
N ASP A 717 -7.67 -36.77 -15.86
CA ASP A 717 -7.66 -38.19 -15.46
C ASP A 717 -9.06 -38.82 -15.57
N GLY A 718 -9.25 -39.76 -16.50
CA GLY A 718 -10.50 -40.52 -16.61
C GLY A 718 -11.72 -39.72 -17.12
N ASN A 719 -11.50 -38.61 -17.82
CA ASN A 719 -12.59 -37.86 -18.46
C ASN A 719 -13.06 -38.56 -19.76
N GLY A 720 -14.20 -38.17 -20.32
CA GLY A 720 -14.58 -38.59 -21.68
C GLY A 720 -13.61 -38.06 -22.73
N THR A 721 -13.56 -36.74 -22.88
CA THR A 721 -12.47 -36.02 -23.59
C THR A 721 -11.76 -35.12 -22.58
N ALA A 722 -10.42 -35.07 -22.56
CA ALA A 722 -9.73 -34.23 -21.57
C ALA A 722 -9.78 -32.74 -21.93
N ILE A 723 -9.52 -32.39 -23.20
CA ILE A 723 -9.68 -31.02 -23.72
C ILE A 723 -10.40 -31.10 -25.06
N ASP A 724 -11.47 -30.33 -25.20
CA ASP A 724 -12.32 -30.21 -26.38
C ASP A 724 -12.36 -28.72 -26.76
N SER A 725 -11.98 -28.38 -27.99
CA SER A 725 -11.69 -26.99 -28.37
C SER A 725 -12.07 -26.66 -29.81
N GLU A 726 -12.94 -25.66 -30.00
CA GLU A 726 -13.43 -25.19 -31.30
C GLU A 726 -13.20 -23.67 -31.47
N ASP A 727 -12.83 -23.25 -32.68
CA ASP A 727 -12.63 -21.84 -33.10
C ASP A 727 -11.81 -20.99 -32.10
N LEU A 728 -10.64 -21.52 -31.72
CA LEU A 728 -9.69 -20.92 -30.75
C LEU A 728 -8.41 -20.40 -31.44
N THR A 729 -8.00 -19.16 -31.16
CA THR A 729 -6.76 -18.60 -31.77
C THR A 729 -5.49 -19.26 -31.21
N MET A 730 -5.41 -19.56 -29.91
CA MET A 730 -4.25 -20.26 -29.34
C MET A 730 -4.57 -21.15 -28.14
N LEU A 731 -4.16 -22.42 -28.21
CA LEU A 731 -4.10 -23.38 -27.11
C LEU A 731 -2.64 -23.71 -26.76
N VAL A 732 -2.25 -23.50 -25.50
CA VAL A 732 -0.92 -23.85 -24.99
C VAL A 732 -1.03 -24.86 -23.85
N LEU A 733 -0.37 -26.00 -24.00
CA LEU A 733 -0.30 -27.09 -23.04
C LEU A 733 1.17 -27.30 -22.63
N HIS A 734 1.50 -27.04 -21.36
CA HIS A 734 2.86 -27.13 -20.83
C HIS A 734 2.90 -27.99 -19.56
N ASP A 735 3.77 -29.00 -19.52
CA ASP A 735 3.86 -30.00 -18.43
C ASP A 735 2.50 -30.65 -18.06
N VAL A 736 1.55 -30.76 -19.01
CA VAL A 736 0.23 -31.34 -18.73
C VAL A 736 0.29 -32.86 -18.74
N GLN A 737 -0.61 -33.49 -17.98
CA GLN A 737 -0.83 -34.94 -17.99
C GLN A 737 -2.26 -35.21 -18.44
N VAL A 738 -2.43 -35.94 -19.54
CA VAL A 738 -3.74 -36.33 -20.10
C VAL A 738 -3.81 -37.84 -20.17
N VAL A 739 -4.50 -38.43 -19.20
CA VAL A 739 -4.49 -39.89 -19.00
C VAL A 739 -5.88 -40.50 -18.83
N ASN A 740 -5.99 -41.77 -19.21
CA ASN A 740 -7.17 -42.62 -19.01
C ASN A 740 -8.48 -42.10 -19.66
N SER A 741 -8.42 -41.17 -20.63
CA SER A 741 -9.63 -40.58 -21.21
C SER A 741 -10.41 -41.62 -22.02
N THR A 742 -11.74 -41.66 -21.91
CA THR A 742 -12.57 -42.69 -22.59
C THR A 742 -12.83 -42.38 -24.07
N GLY A 743 -12.32 -41.25 -24.55
CA GLY A 743 -12.29 -40.80 -25.94
C GLY A 743 -10.92 -40.22 -26.28
N ALA A 744 -10.88 -39.09 -26.99
CA ALA A 744 -9.63 -38.41 -27.30
C ALA A 744 -9.01 -37.74 -26.05
N GLY A 745 -7.68 -37.56 -26.06
CA GLY A 745 -7.01 -36.71 -25.07
C GLY A 745 -7.35 -35.24 -25.35
N VAL A 746 -6.80 -34.70 -26.44
CA VAL A 746 -7.23 -33.41 -27.01
C VAL A 746 -8.05 -33.66 -28.26
N ASP A 747 -9.18 -32.97 -28.38
CA ASP A 747 -9.95 -32.78 -29.59
C ASP A 747 -9.94 -31.28 -29.96
N ALA A 748 -9.63 -30.97 -31.21
CA ALA A 748 -9.37 -29.60 -31.66
C ALA A 748 -9.95 -29.33 -33.05
N THR A 749 -10.97 -28.50 -33.14
CA THR A 749 -11.61 -28.07 -34.39
C THR A 749 -11.18 -26.64 -34.70
N ASN A 750 -10.57 -26.41 -35.87
CA ASN A 750 -10.13 -25.09 -36.34
C ASN A 750 -9.20 -24.29 -35.40
N VAL A 751 -8.60 -24.90 -34.37
CA VAL A 751 -7.67 -24.23 -33.45
C VAL A 751 -6.44 -23.75 -34.22
N GLN A 752 -6.24 -22.43 -34.31
CA GLN A 752 -5.21 -21.82 -35.17
C GLN A 752 -3.78 -22.16 -34.70
N GLY A 753 -3.51 -21.98 -33.41
CA GLY A 753 -2.24 -22.33 -32.76
C GLY A 753 -2.41 -23.42 -31.71
N LEU A 754 -1.74 -24.56 -31.87
CA LEU A 754 -1.59 -25.56 -30.81
C LEU A 754 -0.11 -25.72 -30.43
N VAL A 755 0.19 -25.55 -29.14
CA VAL A 755 1.53 -25.74 -28.58
C VAL A 755 1.46 -26.77 -27.46
N VAL A 756 2.25 -27.84 -27.57
CA VAL A 756 2.31 -28.95 -26.59
C VAL A 756 3.77 -29.18 -26.21
N VAL A 757 4.11 -28.97 -24.95
CA VAL A 757 5.50 -28.97 -24.46
C VAL A 757 5.63 -29.77 -23.16
N ASN A 758 6.66 -30.61 -23.06
CA ASN A 758 7.00 -31.43 -21.89
C ASN A 758 5.83 -32.31 -21.36
N SER A 759 4.85 -32.62 -22.19
CA SER A 759 3.54 -33.12 -21.74
C SER A 759 3.40 -34.64 -21.92
N LEU A 760 2.57 -35.26 -21.09
CA LEU A 760 2.34 -36.70 -21.03
C LEU A 760 0.92 -37.04 -21.49
N PHE A 761 0.82 -37.86 -22.54
CA PHE A 761 -0.44 -38.43 -23.02
C PHE A 761 -0.35 -39.96 -23.00
N GLN A 762 -1.22 -40.62 -22.24
CA GLN A 762 -1.15 -42.06 -22.01
C GLN A 762 -2.54 -42.66 -21.77
N ASP A 763 -2.77 -43.87 -22.32
CA ASP A 763 -3.91 -44.73 -21.99
C ASP A 763 -5.30 -44.09 -22.25
N ASN A 764 -5.34 -43.12 -23.16
CA ASN A 764 -6.57 -42.60 -23.73
C ASN A 764 -7.13 -43.60 -24.77
N ALA A 765 -8.46 -43.71 -24.87
CA ALA A 765 -9.14 -44.73 -25.67
C ALA A 765 -9.38 -44.34 -27.14
N GLY A 766 -9.14 -43.07 -27.48
CA GLY A 766 -9.00 -42.56 -28.84
C GLY A 766 -7.62 -41.93 -29.07
N PRO A 767 -7.48 -41.00 -30.03
CA PRO A 767 -6.22 -40.31 -30.26
C PRO A 767 -5.77 -39.52 -29.03
N ASN A 768 -4.47 -39.49 -28.76
CA ASN A 768 -3.94 -38.62 -27.71
C ASN A 768 -4.16 -37.15 -28.09
N ILE A 769 -4.02 -36.82 -29.38
CA ILE A 769 -4.45 -35.55 -29.97
C ILE A 769 -5.12 -35.81 -31.32
N ARG A 770 -6.36 -35.33 -31.50
CA ARG A 770 -7.04 -35.18 -32.78
C ARG A 770 -7.19 -33.69 -33.08
N ALA A 771 -6.89 -33.30 -34.31
CA ALA A 771 -7.18 -31.97 -34.81
C ALA A 771 -7.88 -32.05 -36.18
N GLU A 772 -9.09 -31.51 -36.27
CA GLU A 772 -9.84 -31.34 -37.51
C GLU A 772 -9.81 -29.87 -37.98
N PHE A 773 -9.66 -29.69 -39.28
CA PHE A 773 -9.57 -28.36 -39.90
C PHE A 773 -10.61 -28.26 -41.01
N ASN A 774 -11.72 -27.58 -40.72
CA ASN A 774 -12.87 -27.42 -41.62
C ASN A 774 -13.01 -25.98 -42.17
N ALA A 775 -12.21 -25.03 -41.69
CA ALA A 775 -12.11 -23.66 -42.21
C ALA A 775 -10.80 -23.40 -42.99
N LEU A 776 -10.86 -22.49 -43.96
CA LEU A 776 -9.70 -22.04 -44.74
C LEU A 776 -8.90 -20.98 -43.95
N GLN A 777 -7.85 -21.39 -43.25
CA GLN A 777 -7.01 -20.51 -42.41
C GLN A 777 -5.52 -20.88 -42.47
N ALA A 778 -4.70 -20.24 -41.63
CA ALA A 778 -3.29 -20.56 -41.43
C ALA A 778 -3.07 -21.14 -40.03
N TYR A 779 -2.49 -22.33 -39.94
CA TYR A 779 -2.42 -23.13 -38.73
C TYR A 779 -0.95 -23.37 -38.30
N THR A 780 -0.68 -23.37 -36.99
CA THR A 780 0.66 -23.58 -36.42
C THR A 780 0.62 -24.59 -35.28
N TYR A 781 1.22 -25.76 -35.49
CA TYR A 781 1.19 -26.89 -34.55
C TYR A 781 2.60 -27.24 -34.09
N THR A 782 2.83 -27.20 -32.78
CA THR A 782 4.12 -27.50 -32.14
C THR A 782 3.98 -28.59 -31.09
N PHE A 783 4.73 -29.68 -31.25
CA PHE A 783 4.89 -30.75 -30.28
C PHE A 783 6.37 -30.82 -29.88
N GLN A 784 6.70 -30.62 -28.60
CA GLN A 784 8.08 -30.64 -28.12
C GLN A 784 8.25 -31.42 -26.82
N ASN A 785 9.31 -32.23 -26.72
CA ASN A 785 9.72 -32.95 -25.50
C ASN A 785 8.58 -33.79 -24.86
N SER A 786 7.57 -34.21 -25.63
CA SER A 786 6.32 -34.77 -25.09
C SER A 786 6.21 -36.28 -25.37
N TYR A 787 5.54 -36.99 -24.47
CA TYR A 787 5.38 -38.45 -24.51
C TYR A 787 3.95 -38.83 -24.87
N PHE A 788 3.79 -39.73 -25.85
CA PHE A 788 2.50 -40.14 -26.41
C PHE A 788 2.42 -41.67 -26.52
N LEU A 789 1.85 -42.34 -25.50
CA LEU A 789 1.53 -43.77 -25.55
C LEU A 789 0.08 -43.97 -25.99
N ASN A 790 -0.15 -44.69 -27.10
CA ASN A 790 -1.48 -45.09 -27.56
C ASN A 790 -1.61 -46.62 -27.71
N LYS A 791 -2.74 -47.14 -27.20
CA LYS A 791 -3.12 -48.56 -27.14
C LYS A 791 -4.38 -48.90 -27.96
N THR A 792 -4.93 -47.96 -28.74
CA THR A 792 -6.24 -48.08 -29.42
C THR A 792 -6.27 -47.46 -30.82
N THR A 793 -5.64 -46.31 -31.04
CA THR A 793 -5.67 -45.57 -32.32
C THR A 793 -4.31 -44.95 -32.66
N ASP A 794 -4.29 -44.02 -33.64
CA ASP A 794 -3.15 -43.15 -33.91
C ASP A 794 -2.84 -42.26 -32.68
N SER A 795 -1.57 -41.96 -32.40
CA SER A 795 -1.21 -41.09 -31.27
C SER A 795 -1.58 -39.63 -31.54
N VAL A 796 -1.12 -39.07 -32.66
CA VAL A 796 -1.49 -37.70 -33.10
C VAL A 796 -2.04 -37.74 -34.53
N LEU A 797 -3.23 -37.17 -34.71
CA LEU A 797 -3.96 -37.11 -35.98
C LEU A 797 -4.31 -35.67 -36.35
N LEU A 798 -3.70 -35.13 -37.40
CA LEU A 798 -4.04 -33.83 -37.98
C LEU A 798 -4.74 -34.06 -39.33
N THR A 799 -5.98 -33.61 -39.51
CA THR A 799 -6.77 -33.89 -40.73
C THR A 799 -7.62 -32.69 -41.19
N ASN A 800 -7.43 -32.21 -42.42
CA ASN A 800 -8.35 -31.21 -42.99
C ASN A 800 -9.49 -31.83 -43.82
N THR A 801 -10.67 -31.23 -43.71
CA THR A 801 -11.85 -31.61 -44.49
C THR A 801 -12.01 -30.70 -45.72
N ALA A 802 -13.07 -30.89 -46.50
CA ALA A 802 -13.29 -30.15 -47.74
C ALA A 802 -13.35 -28.62 -47.57
N GLY A 803 -13.80 -28.12 -46.42
CA GLY A 803 -13.82 -26.67 -46.12
C GLY A 803 -12.47 -26.09 -45.73
N GLY A 804 -11.58 -26.91 -45.15
CA GLY A 804 -10.19 -26.55 -44.82
C GLY A 804 -9.19 -26.85 -45.94
N ALA A 805 -9.66 -27.26 -47.12
CA ALA A 805 -8.81 -27.58 -48.26
C ALA A 805 -8.15 -26.31 -48.82
N GLY A 806 -6.82 -26.35 -48.97
CA GLY A 806 -6.01 -25.20 -49.39
C GLY A 806 -5.39 -24.38 -48.25
N SER A 807 -5.74 -24.66 -46.99
CA SER A 807 -5.12 -24.06 -45.80
C SER A 807 -3.60 -24.27 -45.74
N SER A 808 -2.89 -23.44 -44.97
CA SER A 808 -1.46 -23.62 -44.68
C SER A 808 -1.25 -24.18 -43.27
N LEU A 809 -0.33 -25.13 -43.14
CA LEU A 809 0.11 -25.70 -41.86
C LEU A 809 1.61 -25.51 -41.69
N SER A 810 1.99 -24.83 -40.61
CA SER A 810 3.34 -24.88 -40.04
C SER A 810 3.36 -25.95 -38.95
N LEU A 811 4.23 -26.97 -39.09
CA LEU A 811 4.31 -28.09 -38.17
C LEU A 811 5.73 -28.24 -37.62
N THR A 812 5.87 -28.28 -36.31
CA THR A 812 7.11 -28.65 -35.62
C THR A 812 6.84 -29.82 -34.68
N ALA A 813 7.46 -30.97 -34.91
CA ALA A 813 7.51 -32.09 -33.98
C ALA A 813 8.98 -32.33 -33.62
N LYS A 814 9.37 -32.07 -32.36
CA LYS A 814 10.77 -32.19 -31.92
C LYS A 814 10.95 -32.89 -30.57
N ASN A 815 11.91 -33.81 -30.47
CA ASN A 815 12.26 -34.53 -29.24
C ASN A 815 11.08 -35.29 -28.57
N ASN A 816 10.05 -35.69 -29.32
CA ASN A 816 8.90 -36.40 -28.75
C ASN A 816 9.09 -37.92 -28.78
N GLU A 817 8.36 -38.63 -27.92
CA GLU A 817 8.29 -40.09 -27.88
C GLU A 817 6.88 -40.55 -28.29
N PHE A 818 6.75 -41.19 -29.45
CA PHE A 818 5.48 -41.69 -30.00
C PHE A 818 5.43 -43.22 -29.93
N ASN A 819 4.81 -43.75 -28.88
CA ASN A 819 4.73 -45.18 -28.63
C ASN A 819 3.36 -45.73 -29.06
N THR A 820 3.36 -46.61 -30.05
CA THR A 820 2.16 -47.27 -30.59
C THR A 820 2.22 -48.78 -30.34
N THR A 821 1.13 -49.31 -29.76
CA THR A 821 1.04 -50.75 -29.43
C THR A 821 -0.13 -51.45 -30.10
N GLN A 822 -1.16 -50.71 -30.53
CA GLN A 822 -2.26 -51.26 -31.32
C GLN A 822 -1.83 -51.45 -32.78
N ALA A 823 -2.13 -52.62 -33.35
CA ALA A 823 -1.83 -52.93 -34.75
C ALA A 823 -2.50 -51.95 -35.72
N GLY A 824 -1.76 -51.54 -36.77
CA GLY A 824 -2.22 -50.70 -37.87
C GLY A 824 -2.28 -49.19 -37.61
N THR A 825 -1.88 -48.69 -36.43
CA THR A 825 -1.98 -47.26 -36.08
C THR A 825 -0.71 -46.46 -36.41
N THR A 826 -0.81 -45.14 -36.47
CA THR A 826 0.29 -44.22 -36.74
C THR A 826 0.71 -43.41 -35.50
N GLY A 827 2.01 -43.17 -35.31
CA GLY A 827 2.52 -42.25 -34.29
C GLY A 827 2.09 -40.80 -34.54
N LEU A 828 2.56 -40.20 -35.65
CA LEU A 828 2.14 -38.88 -36.11
C LEU A 828 1.59 -38.97 -37.55
N ARG A 829 0.28 -38.75 -37.72
CA ARG A 829 -0.40 -38.72 -39.02
C ARG A 829 -0.83 -37.30 -39.37
N VAL A 830 -0.42 -36.85 -40.56
CA VAL A 830 -0.72 -35.54 -41.13
C VAL A 830 -1.45 -35.75 -42.47
N ALA A 831 -2.78 -35.67 -42.46
CA ALA A 831 -3.65 -35.74 -43.63
C ALA A 831 -4.04 -34.32 -44.04
N TRP A 832 -3.23 -33.69 -44.89
CA TRP A 832 -3.29 -32.26 -45.19
C TRP A 832 -3.36 -31.97 -46.68
N ASN A 833 -4.57 -31.72 -47.16
CA ASN A 833 -4.88 -31.21 -48.50
C ASN A 833 -4.67 -29.69 -48.54
N GLY A 834 -3.40 -29.25 -48.44
CA GLY A 834 -3.04 -27.85 -48.28
C GLY A 834 -1.52 -27.65 -48.36
N SER A 835 -1.04 -26.43 -48.14
CA SER A 835 0.41 -26.19 -48.09
C SER A 835 0.97 -26.60 -46.72
N LEU A 836 2.10 -27.29 -46.71
CA LEU A 836 2.78 -27.74 -45.48
C LEU A 836 4.21 -27.21 -45.45
N SER A 837 4.58 -26.64 -44.30
CA SER A 837 5.96 -26.40 -43.88
C SER A 837 6.23 -27.19 -42.61
N GLY A 838 6.73 -28.42 -42.77
CA GLY A 838 6.88 -29.39 -41.67
C GLY A 838 8.34 -29.65 -41.28
N THR A 839 8.60 -29.67 -39.97
CA THR A 839 9.85 -30.16 -39.38
C THR A 839 9.52 -31.27 -38.38
N VAL A 840 10.06 -32.46 -38.62
CA VAL A 840 10.02 -33.60 -37.71
C VAL A 840 11.47 -33.94 -37.36
N ASP A 841 11.94 -33.50 -36.19
CA ASP A 841 13.36 -33.55 -35.80
C ASP A 841 13.59 -34.30 -34.48
N SER A 842 14.51 -35.27 -34.47
CA SER A 842 15.01 -35.93 -33.27
C SER A 842 13.93 -36.60 -32.40
N ASN A 843 12.84 -37.09 -33.01
CA ASN A 843 11.77 -37.82 -32.31
C ASN A 843 12.04 -39.33 -32.32
N TYR A 844 11.52 -40.02 -31.31
CA TYR A 844 11.48 -41.48 -31.22
C TYR A 844 10.08 -41.99 -31.56
N PHE A 845 9.98 -42.93 -32.50
CA PHE A 845 8.73 -43.56 -32.92
C PHE A 845 8.82 -45.07 -32.69
N GLN A 846 8.06 -45.59 -31.73
CA GLN A 846 8.00 -47.02 -31.45
C GLN A 846 6.70 -47.63 -31.96
N GLY A 847 6.81 -48.76 -32.66
CA GLY A 847 5.68 -49.55 -33.14
C GLY A 847 5.83 -51.01 -32.74
N THR A 848 5.04 -51.46 -31.77
CA THR A 848 5.04 -52.86 -31.29
C THR A 848 3.86 -53.68 -31.82
N GLY A 849 2.82 -53.01 -32.33
CA GLY A 849 1.73 -53.64 -33.07
C GLY A 849 2.10 -53.90 -34.54
N GLY A 850 1.57 -54.98 -35.10
CA GLY A 850 1.77 -55.29 -36.52
C GLY A 850 1.22 -54.17 -37.43
N GLY A 851 1.98 -53.79 -38.45
CA GLY A 851 1.58 -52.74 -39.39
C GLY A 851 1.57 -51.31 -38.84
N ASN A 852 2.19 -51.04 -37.68
CA ASN A 852 2.32 -49.66 -37.19
C ASN A 852 3.10 -48.78 -38.16
N THR A 853 2.74 -47.50 -38.23
CA THR A 853 3.49 -46.47 -38.98
C THR A 853 4.09 -45.44 -38.02
N GLY A 854 5.35 -45.07 -38.18
CA GLY A 854 5.96 -44.03 -37.33
C GLY A 854 5.38 -42.65 -37.64
N PHE A 855 5.76 -42.12 -38.80
CA PHE A 855 5.25 -40.85 -39.35
C PHE A 855 4.52 -41.08 -40.68
N ALA A 856 3.38 -40.42 -40.89
CA ALA A 856 2.65 -40.44 -42.15
C ALA A 856 2.27 -39.04 -42.64
N TYR A 857 2.61 -38.71 -43.89
CA TYR A 857 2.13 -37.52 -44.58
C TYR A 857 1.30 -37.87 -45.81
N MET A 858 0.09 -37.31 -45.90
CA MET A 858 -0.85 -37.54 -47.00
C MET A 858 -1.42 -36.21 -47.49
N ASN A 859 -1.32 -35.93 -48.79
CA ASN A 859 -1.85 -34.73 -49.44
C ASN A 859 -2.43 -35.12 -50.81
N THR A 860 -3.76 -35.15 -50.90
CA THR A 860 -4.51 -35.41 -52.14
C THR A 860 -4.95 -34.12 -52.86
N GLY A 861 -4.43 -32.96 -52.43
CA GLY A 861 -4.66 -31.66 -53.04
C GLY A 861 -3.62 -31.29 -54.11
N ALA A 862 -3.64 -30.02 -54.51
CA ALA A 862 -2.73 -29.44 -55.51
C ALA A 862 -1.66 -28.50 -54.92
N ALA A 863 -1.70 -28.22 -53.61
CA ALA A 863 -0.78 -27.31 -52.95
C ALA A 863 0.55 -28.00 -52.62
N SER A 864 1.67 -27.30 -52.86
CA SER A 864 3.02 -27.82 -52.63
C SER A 864 3.39 -27.90 -51.15
N SER A 865 4.42 -28.69 -50.86
CA SER A 865 4.80 -29.04 -49.49
C SER A 865 6.30 -29.13 -49.32
N ASN A 866 6.82 -28.68 -48.17
CA ASN A 866 8.20 -28.86 -47.76
C ASN A 866 8.24 -29.57 -46.39
N LEU A 867 9.03 -30.64 -46.30
CA LEU A 867 9.09 -31.51 -45.13
C LEU A 867 10.53 -31.90 -44.80
N ALA A 868 11.03 -31.43 -43.66
CA ALA A 868 12.28 -31.91 -43.06
C ALA A 868 11.99 -33.09 -42.11
N LEU A 869 12.65 -34.23 -42.35
CA LEU A 869 12.67 -35.39 -41.47
C LEU A 869 14.12 -35.58 -41.02
N THR A 870 14.49 -35.13 -39.82
CA THR A 870 15.89 -35.12 -39.38
C THR A 870 16.12 -35.90 -38.10
N ASN A 871 17.16 -36.72 -38.05
CA ASN A 871 17.63 -37.39 -36.83
C ASN A 871 16.59 -38.24 -36.06
N ASN A 872 15.46 -38.61 -36.67
CA ASN A 872 14.42 -39.39 -35.98
C ASN A 872 14.82 -40.87 -35.91
N ASP A 873 14.38 -41.57 -34.86
CA ASP A 873 14.57 -43.00 -34.69
C ASP A 873 13.21 -43.73 -34.79
N PHE A 874 13.12 -44.69 -35.69
CA PHE A 874 11.91 -45.46 -35.99
C PHE A 874 12.13 -46.94 -35.61
N VAL A 875 11.71 -47.31 -34.41
CA VAL A 875 11.89 -48.67 -33.86
C VAL A 875 10.60 -49.47 -34.03
N LEU A 876 10.57 -50.30 -35.06
CA LEU A 876 9.37 -51.04 -35.49
C LEU A 876 9.57 -52.54 -35.26
N MET A 877 9.11 -52.98 -34.09
CA MET A 877 9.16 -54.36 -33.60
C MET A 877 7.96 -55.19 -34.10
N GLY A 878 6.86 -54.54 -34.45
CA GLY A 878 5.70 -55.17 -35.07
C GLY A 878 5.92 -55.46 -36.56
N GLY A 879 5.63 -56.69 -36.99
CA GLY A 879 5.78 -57.09 -38.40
C GLY A 879 4.94 -56.27 -39.37
N ASN A 880 5.45 -56.05 -40.58
CA ASN A 880 4.92 -55.17 -41.63
C ASN A 880 4.84 -53.67 -41.27
N GLY A 881 5.56 -53.20 -40.23
CA GLY A 881 5.60 -51.78 -39.87
C GLY A 881 6.22 -50.89 -40.96
N THR A 882 5.86 -49.60 -40.99
CA THR A 882 6.41 -48.60 -41.93
C THR A 882 7.00 -47.40 -41.17
N GLY A 883 8.29 -47.09 -41.31
CA GLY A 883 8.92 -45.97 -40.57
C GLY A 883 8.33 -44.61 -40.95
N THR A 884 8.46 -44.25 -42.22
CA THR A 884 7.86 -43.06 -42.83
C THR A 884 6.96 -43.45 -44.00
N TYR A 885 5.72 -42.97 -44.03
CA TYR A 885 4.81 -43.10 -45.17
C TYR A 885 4.51 -41.73 -45.79
N LEU A 886 4.64 -41.61 -47.12
CA LEU A 886 4.35 -40.39 -47.89
C LEU A 886 3.37 -40.73 -49.03
N ASN A 887 2.32 -39.93 -49.20
CA ASN A 887 1.39 -40.06 -50.32
C ASN A 887 0.91 -38.68 -50.80
N THR A 888 1.51 -38.16 -51.87
CA THR A 888 1.26 -36.78 -52.33
C THR A 888 0.93 -36.67 -53.81
N THR A 889 -0.12 -35.92 -54.13
CA THR A 889 -0.53 -35.60 -55.52
C THR A 889 0.02 -34.26 -56.02
N ALA A 890 0.76 -33.53 -55.17
CA ALA A 890 1.34 -32.22 -55.46
C ALA A 890 2.86 -32.21 -55.25
N ALA A 891 3.53 -31.22 -55.85
CA ALA A 891 4.98 -31.05 -55.79
C ALA A 891 5.48 -30.99 -54.33
N THR A 892 6.25 -32.01 -53.95
CA THR A 892 6.67 -32.25 -52.54
C THR A 892 8.18 -32.26 -52.44
N GLN A 893 8.73 -31.34 -51.65
CA GLN A 893 10.12 -31.36 -51.22
C GLN A 893 10.25 -32.12 -49.90
N VAL A 894 11.17 -33.09 -49.83
CA VAL A 894 11.45 -33.88 -48.63
C VAL A 894 12.94 -33.92 -48.36
N SER A 895 13.35 -33.59 -47.15
CA SER A 895 14.74 -33.66 -46.67
C SER A 895 14.84 -34.66 -45.53
N ALA A 896 15.07 -35.94 -45.88
CA ALA A 896 15.30 -37.02 -44.93
C ALA A 896 16.81 -37.16 -44.64
N ILE A 897 17.25 -36.67 -43.49
CA ILE A 897 18.68 -36.63 -43.12
C ILE A 897 18.91 -37.28 -41.75
N GLY A 898 19.80 -38.26 -41.68
CA GLY A 898 20.27 -38.83 -40.41
C GLY A 898 19.25 -39.67 -39.63
N ASN A 899 18.13 -40.07 -40.23
CA ASN A 899 17.12 -40.88 -39.55
C ASN A 899 17.57 -42.35 -39.42
N ALA A 900 17.23 -42.99 -38.31
CA ALA A 900 17.42 -44.42 -38.07
C ALA A 900 16.10 -45.18 -38.21
N PHE A 901 16.14 -46.38 -38.78
CA PHE A 901 15.01 -47.28 -38.96
C PHE A 901 15.42 -48.68 -38.46
N ASP A 902 15.02 -49.04 -37.25
CA ASP A 902 15.28 -50.36 -36.65
C ASP A 902 14.07 -51.28 -36.84
N MET A 903 14.07 -51.95 -38.00
CA MET A 903 13.02 -52.83 -38.49
C MET A 903 13.20 -54.22 -37.88
N SER A 904 12.72 -54.37 -36.65
CA SER A 904 12.87 -55.59 -35.85
C SER A 904 11.65 -56.51 -35.89
N GLY A 905 10.60 -56.12 -36.61
CA GLY A 905 9.50 -56.97 -37.07
C GLY A 905 9.60 -57.29 -38.56
N SER A 906 9.31 -58.54 -38.93
CA SER A 906 9.47 -59.04 -40.31
C SER A 906 8.56 -58.35 -41.33
N GLY A 907 9.02 -58.20 -42.57
CA GLY A 907 8.21 -57.64 -43.67
C GLY A 907 8.04 -56.12 -43.68
N GLY A 908 8.78 -55.37 -42.86
CA GLY A 908 8.63 -53.92 -42.72
C GLY A 908 9.19 -53.08 -43.87
N VAL A 909 8.90 -51.78 -43.86
CA VAL A 909 9.45 -50.78 -44.79
C VAL A 909 10.05 -49.59 -44.03
N GLY A 910 11.27 -49.16 -44.35
CA GLY A 910 11.88 -47.99 -43.70
C GLY A 910 11.17 -46.69 -44.11
N LEU A 911 11.25 -46.32 -45.39
CA LEU A 911 10.46 -45.23 -45.98
C LEU A 911 9.65 -45.74 -47.17
N ARG A 912 8.36 -45.44 -47.19
CA ARG A 912 7.43 -45.76 -48.27
C ARG A 912 6.83 -44.49 -48.87
N ALA A 913 6.82 -44.34 -50.19
CA ALA A 913 6.36 -43.11 -50.83
C ALA A 913 5.63 -43.28 -52.17
N THR A 914 4.53 -42.53 -52.33
CA THR A 914 3.90 -42.14 -53.59
C THR A 914 3.97 -40.62 -53.71
N ALA A 915 4.44 -40.06 -54.84
CA ALA A 915 4.60 -38.60 -54.97
C ALA A 915 4.54 -38.09 -56.43
N VAL A 916 4.03 -36.87 -56.60
CA VAL A 916 4.07 -36.12 -57.87
C VAL A 916 5.09 -34.98 -57.78
N ALA A 917 5.87 -34.80 -58.85
CA ALA A 917 7.01 -33.86 -58.93
C ALA A 917 7.91 -33.87 -57.67
N PRO A 918 8.44 -35.05 -57.26
CA PRO A 918 9.20 -35.16 -56.01
C PRO A 918 10.54 -34.43 -56.07
N SER A 919 10.91 -33.75 -54.98
CA SER A 919 12.26 -33.23 -54.74
C SER A 919 12.78 -33.80 -53.42
N PHE A 920 13.28 -35.04 -53.46
CA PHE A 920 13.61 -35.82 -52.27
C PHE A 920 15.13 -35.88 -52.08
N THR A 921 15.59 -35.57 -50.87
CA THR A 921 16.99 -35.72 -50.45
C THR A 921 17.06 -36.71 -49.30
N MET A 922 17.78 -37.81 -49.53
CA MET A 922 17.99 -38.93 -48.62
C MET A 922 19.49 -38.98 -48.28
N THR A 923 19.90 -38.48 -47.11
CA THR A 923 21.32 -38.37 -46.74
C THR A 923 21.61 -38.98 -45.37
N SER A 924 22.61 -39.85 -45.27
CA SER A 924 23.09 -40.43 -44.01
C SER A 924 22.02 -41.14 -43.16
N ASN A 925 20.92 -41.62 -43.76
CA ASN A 925 19.93 -42.41 -43.04
C ASN A 925 20.42 -43.86 -42.86
N ALA A 926 20.06 -44.48 -41.75
CA ALA A 926 20.43 -45.85 -41.41
C ALA A 926 19.19 -46.75 -41.37
N VAL A 927 19.17 -47.84 -42.13
CA VAL A 927 18.19 -48.94 -41.99
C VAL A 927 18.91 -50.15 -41.42
N LYS A 928 18.35 -50.69 -40.34
CA LYS A 928 18.76 -51.95 -39.71
C LYS A 928 17.55 -52.88 -39.74
N ASP A 929 17.76 -54.10 -40.19
CA ASP A 929 16.82 -55.19 -40.01
C ASP A 929 17.51 -56.35 -39.27
N SER A 930 16.71 -57.14 -38.57
CA SER A 930 17.13 -58.27 -37.73
C SER A 930 16.24 -59.51 -37.85
N THR A 931 15.21 -59.49 -38.72
CA THR A 931 14.24 -60.59 -38.87
C THR A 931 13.87 -60.95 -40.32
N GLY A 932 14.13 -60.06 -41.28
CA GLY A 932 14.02 -60.33 -42.70
C GLY A 932 12.70 -59.94 -43.36
N GLY A 933 12.74 -59.85 -44.69
CA GLY A 933 11.66 -59.39 -45.56
C GLY A 933 11.54 -57.87 -45.64
N VAL A 934 12.55 -57.13 -45.19
CA VAL A 934 12.48 -55.67 -45.05
C VAL A 934 12.83 -54.97 -46.36
N THR A 935 12.07 -53.94 -46.73
CA THR A 935 12.44 -53.00 -47.79
C THR A 935 12.94 -51.70 -47.18
N GLY A 936 14.19 -51.30 -47.47
CA GLY A 936 14.79 -50.07 -46.97
C GLY A 936 13.98 -48.83 -47.38
N PHE A 937 14.00 -48.49 -48.67
CA PHE A 937 13.18 -47.43 -49.25
C PHE A 937 12.33 -47.97 -50.42
N LEU A 938 11.01 -47.82 -50.33
CA LEU A 938 10.03 -48.22 -51.33
C LEU A 938 9.35 -46.99 -51.93
N PHE A 939 9.46 -46.81 -53.24
CA PHE A 939 8.69 -45.84 -53.99
C PHE A 939 7.64 -46.59 -54.82
N ASP A 940 6.37 -46.57 -54.38
CA ASP A 940 5.27 -47.29 -55.03
C ASP A 940 4.97 -46.73 -56.43
N SER A 941 4.86 -45.40 -56.51
CA SER A 941 4.58 -44.65 -57.74
C SER A 941 5.10 -43.23 -57.63
N LEU A 942 6.03 -42.85 -58.50
CA LEU A 942 6.51 -41.46 -58.64
C LEU A 942 6.14 -40.89 -60.00
N THR A 943 5.62 -39.66 -60.05
CA THR A 943 5.34 -38.95 -61.32
C THR A 943 6.30 -37.79 -61.50
N GLY A 944 7.16 -37.86 -62.52
CA GLY A 944 8.15 -36.83 -62.87
C GLY A 944 7.58 -35.67 -63.71
N PRO A 945 8.37 -34.61 -63.94
CA PRO A 945 9.80 -34.49 -63.61
C PRO A 945 10.04 -34.27 -62.11
N GLY A 946 11.13 -34.80 -61.60
CA GLY A 946 11.51 -34.70 -60.19
C GLY A 946 12.97 -35.12 -59.95
N THR A 947 13.50 -34.79 -58.78
CA THR A 947 14.90 -35.00 -58.40
C THR A 947 15.00 -35.85 -57.13
N MET A 948 15.80 -36.92 -57.18
CA MET A 948 16.04 -37.82 -56.05
C MET A 948 17.54 -37.84 -55.73
N THR A 949 17.91 -37.40 -54.54
CA THR A 949 19.32 -37.37 -54.08
C THR A 949 19.55 -38.45 -53.04
N PHE A 950 20.57 -39.31 -53.22
CA PHE A 950 20.95 -40.37 -52.28
C PHE A 950 22.46 -40.32 -51.98
N ASN A 951 22.83 -39.97 -50.76
CA ASN A 951 24.23 -39.91 -50.31
C ASN A 951 24.43 -40.58 -48.94
N ASN A 952 25.46 -41.43 -48.81
CA ASN A 952 25.92 -41.95 -47.52
C ASN A 952 24.85 -42.71 -46.69
N ASN A 953 23.76 -43.17 -47.29
CA ASN A 953 22.78 -43.99 -46.57
C ASN A 953 23.35 -45.40 -46.33
N GLN A 954 23.05 -45.98 -45.18
CA GLN A 954 23.50 -47.32 -44.79
C GLN A 954 22.28 -48.22 -44.58
N MET A 955 22.25 -49.38 -45.21
CA MET A 955 21.20 -50.39 -45.05
C MET A 955 21.86 -51.72 -44.74
N ASN A 956 21.53 -52.31 -43.58
CA ASN A 956 21.99 -53.63 -43.18
C ASN A 956 20.78 -54.53 -42.94
N LEU A 957 20.47 -55.35 -43.93
CA LEU A 957 19.29 -56.22 -43.96
C LEU A 957 19.64 -57.64 -43.54
N ALA A 958 18.69 -58.36 -42.95
CA ALA A 958 18.93 -59.64 -42.29
C ALA A 958 18.82 -60.85 -43.22
N ASN A 959 19.46 -60.80 -44.41
CA ASN A 959 19.66 -61.88 -45.40
C ASN A 959 19.03 -63.24 -45.00
N SER A 960 17.74 -63.40 -45.30
CA SER A 960 16.86 -64.39 -44.68
C SER A 960 16.25 -65.37 -45.71
N SER A 961 15.18 -66.07 -45.30
CA SER A 961 14.27 -66.78 -46.22
C SER A 961 13.11 -65.90 -46.71
N LEU A 962 13.05 -64.64 -46.30
CA LEU A 962 12.12 -63.60 -46.77
C LEU A 962 12.88 -62.64 -47.70
N VAL A 963 12.17 -61.99 -48.63
CA VAL A 963 12.84 -61.19 -49.67
C VAL A 963 13.25 -59.82 -49.14
N ASP A 964 14.55 -59.61 -48.98
CA ASP A 964 15.16 -58.40 -48.42
C ASP A 964 15.59 -57.42 -49.52
N ARG A 965 15.26 -56.13 -49.38
CA ARG A 965 15.39 -55.13 -50.47
C ARG A 965 15.96 -53.81 -49.97
N GLY A 966 16.88 -53.22 -50.72
CA GLY A 966 17.45 -51.90 -50.40
C GLY A 966 16.54 -50.76 -50.84
N VAL A 967 16.78 -50.22 -52.03
CA VAL A 967 15.97 -49.15 -52.64
C VAL A 967 15.20 -49.68 -53.85
N VAL A 968 13.88 -49.48 -53.89
CA VAL A 968 12.99 -50.03 -54.93
C VAL A 968 12.04 -48.97 -55.47
N PHE A 969 12.08 -48.72 -56.78
CA PHE A 969 11.16 -47.81 -57.46
C PHE A 969 10.09 -48.59 -58.25
N SER A 970 9.07 -49.12 -57.57
CA SER A 970 8.06 -50.03 -58.12
C SER A 970 7.40 -49.53 -59.41
N SER A 971 7.11 -48.23 -59.51
CA SER A 971 6.74 -47.59 -60.76
C SER A 971 7.18 -46.13 -60.81
N ILE A 972 7.48 -45.65 -62.01
CA ILE A 972 7.77 -44.25 -62.29
C ILE A 972 7.04 -43.88 -63.59
N ASN A 973 6.28 -42.79 -63.54
CA ASN A 973 5.63 -42.16 -64.69
C ASN A 973 6.40 -40.89 -65.06
N ASN A 974 6.68 -40.67 -66.35
CA ASN A 974 7.67 -39.68 -66.82
C ASN A 974 9.09 -39.93 -66.26
N THR A 975 10.06 -39.07 -66.55
CA THR A 975 11.48 -39.26 -66.16
C THR A 975 11.81 -38.59 -64.81
N LEU A 976 12.58 -39.27 -63.96
CA LEU A 976 13.23 -38.67 -62.78
C LEU A 976 14.73 -38.45 -62.99
N GLN A 977 15.32 -37.56 -62.20
CA GLN A 977 16.77 -37.32 -62.16
C GLN A 977 17.36 -37.79 -60.83
N LEU A 978 18.29 -38.74 -60.88
CA LEU A 978 19.03 -39.27 -59.73
C LEU A 978 20.37 -38.55 -59.55
N PHE A 979 20.67 -38.20 -58.29
CA PHE A 979 21.95 -37.61 -57.88
C PHE A 979 22.54 -38.36 -56.69
N GLY A 980 23.82 -38.72 -56.76
CA GLY A 980 24.58 -39.22 -55.60
C GLY A 980 26.07 -39.32 -55.93
N ASN A 981 26.92 -38.83 -55.03
CA ASN A 981 28.38 -38.91 -55.16
C ASN A 981 29.07 -39.52 -53.92
N GLN A 982 28.36 -39.68 -52.81
CA GLN A 982 28.79 -40.45 -51.65
C GLN A 982 28.16 -41.84 -51.68
N ASN A 983 28.93 -42.87 -51.31
CA ASN A 983 28.51 -44.25 -51.46
C ASN A 983 27.37 -44.60 -50.50
N ASN A 984 26.28 -45.15 -51.02
CA ASN A 984 25.21 -45.77 -50.24
C ASN A 984 25.57 -47.25 -50.05
N VAL A 985 25.64 -47.71 -48.80
CA VAL A 985 26.05 -49.08 -48.45
C VAL A 985 24.80 -49.91 -48.19
N ILE A 986 24.61 -51.00 -48.93
CA ILE A 986 23.43 -51.86 -48.84
C ILE A 986 23.89 -53.31 -48.74
N SER A 987 23.90 -53.87 -47.54
CA SER A 987 24.23 -55.27 -47.24
C SER A 987 22.99 -56.10 -46.95
N GLY A 988 23.02 -57.38 -47.34
CA GLY A 988 21.99 -58.37 -47.01
C GLY A 988 20.73 -58.36 -47.89
N ALA A 989 20.61 -57.42 -48.84
CA ALA A 989 19.54 -57.44 -49.84
C ALA A 989 19.68 -58.61 -50.84
N ASP A 990 18.56 -59.11 -51.33
CA ASP A 990 18.48 -60.14 -52.36
C ASP A 990 19.17 -59.75 -53.68
N THR A 991 19.54 -60.78 -54.45
CA THR A 991 20.22 -60.61 -55.73
C THR A 991 19.32 -59.84 -56.72
N GLY A 992 19.73 -58.62 -57.06
CA GLY A 992 18.97 -57.70 -57.93
C GLY A 992 18.07 -56.70 -57.20
N PHE A 993 17.96 -56.77 -55.86
CA PHE A 993 17.07 -55.91 -55.06
C PHE A 993 17.79 -54.91 -54.14
N ALA A 994 19.12 -54.84 -54.18
CA ALA A 994 19.88 -53.80 -53.45
C ALA A 994 19.51 -52.38 -53.92
N PHE A 995 19.39 -52.17 -55.23
CA PHE A 995 18.88 -50.94 -55.82
C PHE A 995 18.19 -51.27 -57.15
N TRP A 996 16.89 -50.94 -57.28
CA TRP A 996 16.07 -51.33 -58.43
C TRP A 996 15.25 -50.16 -58.96
N VAL A 997 15.40 -49.90 -60.27
CA VAL A 997 14.67 -48.88 -61.04
C VAL A 997 14.06 -49.49 -62.32
N PRO A 998 12.90 -49.00 -62.79
CA PRO A 998 12.34 -49.42 -64.08
C PRO A 998 13.21 -48.95 -65.25
N GLN A 999 13.29 -49.75 -66.30
CA GLN A 999 14.13 -49.43 -67.46
C GLN A 999 13.67 -48.14 -68.15
N ASN A 1000 14.62 -47.25 -68.48
CA ASN A 1000 14.42 -45.95 -69.12
C ASN A 1000 13.63 -44.91 -68.31
N ALA A 1001 13.38 -45.13 -67.01
CA ALA A 1001 12.61 -44.22 -66.17
C ALA A 1001 13.44 -43.13 -65.45
N THR A 1002 14.77 -43.28 -65.40
CA THR A 1002 15.69 -42.39 -64.70
C THR A 1002 16.75 -41.79 -65.62
N THR A 1003 17.33 -40.68 -65.16
CA THR A 1003 18.51 -40.02 -65.72
C THR A 1003 19.45 -39.61 -64.60
N GLY A 1004 20.74 -39.44 -64.87
CA GLY A 1004 21.73 -39.23 -63.82
C GLY A 1004 22.28 -40.56 -63.29
N ARG A 1005 22.62 -40.62 -62.00
CA ARG A 1005 23.15 -41.82 -61.32
C ARG A 1005 23.31 -41.62 -59.81
N VAL A 1006 23.34 -42.72 -59.06
CA VAL A 1006 23.74 -42.79 -57.64
C VAL A 1006 24.89 -43.76 -57.44
N LEU A 1007 25.69 -43.56 -56.39
CA LEU A 1007 26.76 -44.49 -55.99
C LEU A 1007 26.22 -45.47 -54.94
N VAL A 1008 26.21 -46.77 -55.25
CA VAL A 1008 25.70 -47.85 -54.38
C VAL A 1008 26.71 -48.99 -54.37
N ASN A 1009 27.12 -49.44 -53.18
CA ASN A 1009 28.13 -50.51 -52.99
C ASN A 1009 29.41 -50.33 -53.86
N GLY A 1010 29.83 -49.09 -54.08
CA GLY A 1010 31.00 -48.73 -54.88
C GLY A 1010 30.76 -48.65 -56.39
N GLN A 1011 29.56 -48.94 -56.89
CA GLN A 1011 29.20 -48.88 -58.30
C GLN A 1011 28.19 -47.76 -58.58
N TYR A 1012 28.30 -47.11 -59.73
CA TYR A 1012 27.30 -46.14 -60.17
C TYR A 1012 26.13 -46.85 -60.84
N LEU A 1013 24.92 -46.68 -60.30
CA LEU A 1013 23.68 -47.25 -60.82
C LEU A 1013 22.77 -46.15 -61.41
N PRO A 1014 21.94 -46.47 -62.44
CA PRO A 1014 21.03 -45.52 -63.10
C PRO A 1014 19.85 -45.07 -62.23
#